data_AF-A0A953GZA0-F1
#
_entry.id   AF-A0A953GZA0-F1
#
_cell.length_a   1.000
_cell.length_b   1.000
_cell.length_c   1.000
_cell.angle_alpha   90.00
_cell.angle_beta   90.00
_cell.angle_gamma   90.00
#
_symmetry.space_group_name_H-M   'P 1'
#
loop_
_entity.id
_entity.type
_entity.pdbx_description
1 polymer ?
#
loop_
_entity_poly.entity_id
_entity_poly.type
_entity_poly.pdbx_seq_one_letter_code
_entity_poly.pdbx_strand_id
1 'polypeptide(L)'
;MRNRFFRSIKPATFPFAMFWLMLFFLLPNISTVAQSSRLDSLIRESLRMVDLPMFEWPGIPDPLRPRLGIYSNQVPDDTAAVIPGFPAGRKGFKIWHLMPHWPADESGMFIGDIIVGMNGKPIGDSLYHGDEYMAITARDMRPGDTAWLSIVRDGTIKEHPIPLAAATRVPMPFLEPTFNGRPLFPAMEESWLARTLAQQQLLPWGDTIKKQMRVISDQDFCTVPFAGRPNPWRLNAVTYLHNHPTRLAAYSRYLSEEAWGSVGHDGLPGALWAAGHALDIPLAPPTAFPATDLGNLSARFAAVQSQLDKAYGPVRKDLDSLPAQLMRILDIEHDWETVLDSIGDPIRRRTERNAQEQRMAKMFANADKVDMAALFTAAQMLAALADTGWIRGAAASLGSSSPQPATGSGVTGTVIREWSTPQGRCVIGGPGPNSYTGAFVFIMDVGGDDIYQLPGATLGSFRLLIDLNGDDRYHTTTTGQAAGIGAVDLLVDLQGNDTYRAAMFSQGAGLLGIGILADHAGDDLYTARWCSQGVGFLGAGIIWEGGGADQYSSEVFSQAFGYARGYGAILEADGNDSYRAGWKIPDSRYPGRASLSMSQGFGYGMRPWATGIGTDGGIGLLSDRRGNDLYASDFFSQGGSYWYALGILHDADGYDRYTAGQYSQGSGIHLSFGALLDDAGDDMYDAYHGLEQGNAHDWSSGCLEDLGGNDTYRGSTSSQGSALNVSFAWLLDYKGDDQYFIKLSDTTHSQGGGNFNRPRRHGSLGLLLDLGHGSDYYVEPRVRPGEAVVKGNKGMVFDDGGK
;
A
#
# COMPACT_ATOMS: atom_id res chain seq x y z
N MET A 1 34.17 41.97 -44.93
CA MET A 1 33.40 43.12 -45.44
C MET A 1 32.35 43.46 -44.38
N ARG A 2 32.55 44.56 -43.64
CA ARG A 2 31.69 45.78 -43.62
C ARG A 2 30.28 45.52 -43.04
N ASN A 3 30.01 45.93 -41.79
CA ASN A 3 29.44 47.25 -41.36
C ASN A 3 27.90 47.17 -41.28
N ARG A 4 27.13 47.83 -40.39
CA ARG A 4 27.26 48.69 -39.18
C ARG A 4 25.81 49.13 -38.82
N PHE A 5 25.54 49.47 -37.56
CA PHE A 5 24.71 50.61 -37.02
C PHE A 5 24.25 50.23 -35.57
N PHE A 6 24.81 50.67 -34.43
CA PHE A 6 24.84 51.99 -33.72
C PHE A 6 23.45 52.63 -33.55
N ARG A 7 22.89 53.02 -32.37
CA ARG A 7 23.32 53.64 -31.08
C ARG A 7 22.24 53.42 -29.98
N SER A 8 22.53 53.10 -28.71
CA SER A 8 22.74 53.94 -27.50
C SER A 8 21.80 55.14 -27.25
N ILE A 9 21.13 55.18 -26.08
CA ILE A 9 20.89 56.36 -25.21
C ILE A 9 20.77 55.88 -23.74
N LYS A 10 21.30 56.70 -22.81
CA LYS A 10 21.47 56.53 -21.35
C LYS A 10 20.25 57.07 -20.53
N PRO A 11 20.22 56.87 -19.19
CA PRO A 11 18.99 56.87 -18.37
C PRO A 11 18.64 58.26 -17.78
N ALA A 12 17.38 58.42 -17.37
CA ALA A 12 16.90 59.52 -16.54
C ALA A 12 16.15 58.98 -15.31
N THR A 13 16.28 59.73 -14.21
CA THR A 13 16.03 59.38 -12.81
C THR A 13 14.71 59.90 -12.24
N PHE A 14 14.02 59.03 -11.45
CA PHE A 14 13.11 59.25 -10.28
C PHE A 14 11.69 59.89 -10.49
N PRO A 15 10.68 59.64 -9.60
CA PRO A 15 10.71 58.94 -8.30
C PRO A 15 9.59 57.89 -8.01
N PHE A 16 9.78 57.21 -6.88
CA PHE A 16 8.88 56.30 -6.14
C PHE A 16 7.39 56.66 -6.12
N ALA A 17 6.53 55.64 -6.31
CA ALA A 17 5.29 55.44 -5.56
C ALA A 17 4.87 53.96 -5.62
N MET A 18 4.79 53.33 -4.45
CA MET A 18 4.20 52.00 -4.19
C MET A 18 2.78 51.92 -4.73
N PHE A 19 2.49 50.92 -5.57
CA PHE A 19 1.15 50.34 -5.71
C PHE A 19 1.33 48.89 -6.20
N TRP A 20 1.49 47.97 -5.26
CA TRP A 20 1.22 46.55 -5.49
C TRP A 20 -0.28 46.36 -5.30
N LEU A 21 -0.99 46.05 -6.38
CA LEU A 21 -2.40 45.68 -6.31
C LEU A 21 -2.56 44.33 -7.01
N MET A 22 -2.81 43.34 -6.17
CA MET A 22 -3.48 42.05 -6.39
C MET A 22 -3.94 41.77 -7.82
N LEU A 23 -3.29 40.80 -8.45
CA LEU A 23 -3.86 40.07 -9.60
C LEU A 23 -3.21 38.70 -9.73
N PHE A 24 -3.35 37.86 -8.72
CA PHE A 24 -3.19 36.41 -8.83
C PHE A 24 -4.20 35.72 -7.90
N PHE A 25 -4.65 34.54 -8.32
CA PHE A 25 -5.67 33.64 -7.74
C PHE A 25 -7.14 33.88 -8.10
N LEU A 26 -7.51 33.37 -9.28
CA LEU A 26 -8.73 32.59 -9.43
C LEU A 26 -8.28 31.18 -9.82
N LEU A 27 -7.97 30.34 -8.84
CA LEU A 27 -8.07 28.89 -9.04
C LEU A 27 -9.52 28.62 -9.45
N PRO A 28 -9.80 27.97 -10.58
CA PRO A 28 -11.16 27.61 -10.90
C PRO A 28 -11.63 26.66 -9.79
N ASN A 29 -12.68 27.06 -9.06
CA ASN A 29 -13.56 26.11 -8.40
C ASN A 29 -14.08 25.17 -9.49
N ILE A 30 -13.38 24.06 -9.73
CA ILE A 30 -13.92 22.96 -10.51
C ILE A 30 -15.12 22.49 -9.70
N SER A 31 -16.31 22.80 -10.20
CA SER A 31 -17.56 22.44 -9.54
C SER A 31 -17.56 20.93 -9.29
N THR A 32 -17.82 20.52 -8.05
CA THR A 32 -17.85 19.10 -7.62
C THR A 32 -18.74 18.20 -8.49
N VAL A 33 -19.73 18.80 -9.17
CA VAL A 33 -20.61 18.14 -10.16
C VAL A 33 -19.86 17.71 -11.44
N ALA A 34 -18.88 18.50 -11.90
CA ALA A 34 -18.08 18.16 -13.09
C ALA A 34 -17.10 17.01 -12.78
N GLN A 35 -16.47 17.04 -11.60
CA GLN A 35 -15.56 15.98 -11.14
C GLN A 35 -16.31 14.64 -10.92
N SER A 36 -17.50 14.67 -10.30
CA SER A 36 -18.30 13.46 -10.13
C SER A 36 -18.76 12.85 -11.47
N SER A 37 -18.89 13.67 -12.53
CA SER A 37 -19.29 13.20 -13.87
C SER A 37 -18.17 12.53 -14.67
N ARG A 38 -16.91 12.98 -14.48
CA ARG A 38 -15.71 12.34 -15.05
C ARG A 38 -15.44 11.00 -14.35
N LEU A 39 -15.50 10.97 -13.01
CA LEU A 39 -15.34 9.74 -12.22
C LEU A 39 -16.30 8.63 -12.61
N ASP A 40 -17.59 8.96 -12.68
CA ASP A 40 -18.63 8.03 -13.14
C ASP A 40 -18.32 7.52 -14.55
N SER A 41 -17.67 8.32 -15.40
CA SER A 41 -17.24 7.89 -16.74
C SER A 41 -16.10 6.88 -16.64
N LEU A 42 -14.99 7.22 -15.97
CA LEU A 42 -13.78 6.38 -15.89
C LEU A 42 -14.07 5.03 -15.22
N ILE A 43 -14.78 5.05 -14.08
CA ILE A 43 -15.22 3.81 -13.41
C ILE A 43 -16.09 2.96 -14.34
N ARG A 44 -17.06 3.57 -15.04
CA ARG A 44 -17.90 2.83 -16.00
C ARG A 44 -17.09 2.30 -17.18
N GLU A 45 -16.04 3.00 -17.58
CA GLU A 45 -15.15 2.61 -18.68
C GLU A 45 -14.38 1.35 -18.35
N SER A 46 -13.67 1.33 -17.22
CA SER A 46 -12.98 0.12 -16.73
C SER A 46 -13.96 -1.05 -16.62
N LEU A 47 -15.14 -0.83 -16.03
CA LEU A 47 -16.15 -1.89 -15.87
C LEU A 47 -16.72 -2.40 -17.19
N ARG A 48 -16.89 -1.53 -18.20
CA ARG A 48 -17.30 -1.95 -19.55
C ARG A 48 -16.30 -2.88 -20.19
N MET A 49 -15.02 -2.73 -19.86
CA MET A 49 -13.96 -3.53 -20.47
C MET A 49 -13.70 -4.83 -19.71
N VAL A 50 -13.44 -4.78 -18.41
CA VAL A 50 -12.86 -5.91 -17.67
C VAL A 50 -13.80 -6.57 -16.64
N ASP A 51 -15.00 -6.04 -16.38
CA ASP A 51 -15.86 -6.59 -15.31
C ASP A 51 -16.28 -8.05 -15.58
N LEU A 52 -16.36 -8.86 -14.53
CA LEU A 52 -16.95 -10.20 -14.55
C LEU A 52 -17.90 -10.32 -13.36
N PRO A 53 -19.06 -10.97 -13.53
CA PRO A 53 -19.95 -11.19 -12.41
C PRO A 53 -19.28 -12.05 -11.34
N MET A 54 -19.64 -11.80 -10.08
CA MET A 54 -19.23 -12.63 -8.95
C MET A 54 -19.56 -14.10 -9.23
N PHE A 55 -18.68 -14.99 -8.77
CA PHE A 55 -18.98 -16.43 -8.83
C PHE A 55 -20.06 -16.79 -7.80
N GLU A 56 -21.21 -17.25 -8.28
CA GLU A 56 -22.29 -17.75 -7.45
C GLU A 56 -22.10 -19.23 -7.11
N TRP A 57 -22.20 -19.57 -5.83
CA TRP A 57 -22.15 -20.96 -5.41
C TRP A 57 -23.46 -21.66 -5.81
N PRO A 58 -23.43 -22.77 -6.57
CA PRO A 58 -24.63 -23.53 -6.89
C PRO A 58 -25.22 -24.28 -5.67
N GLY A 59 -24.59 -24.18 -4.49
CA GLY A 59 -24.95 -24.86 -3.26
C GLY A 59 -24.01 -24.48 -2.11
N ILE A 60 -23.82 -25.39 -1.15
CA ILE A 60 -22.87 -25.18 -0.04
C ILE A 60 -21.44 -25.07 -0.60
N PRO A 61 -20.61 -24.10 -0.17
CA PRO A 61 -19.23 -23.97 -0.62
C PRO A 61 -18.40 -25.25 -0.41
N ASP A 62 -17.46 -25.52 -1.33
CA ASP A 62 -16.55 -26.66 -1.20
C ASP A 62 -15.83 -26.64 0.17
N PRO A 63 -15.62 -27.80 0.83
CA PRO A 63 -14.82 -27.85 2.05
C PRO A 63 -13.36 -27.46 1.76
N LEU A 64 -12.71 -26.83 2.74
CA LEU A 64 -11.28 -26.54 2.66
C LEU A 64 -10.51 -27.86 2.61
N ARG A 65 -9.51 -27.93 1.72
CA ARG A 65 -8.74 -29.15 1.48
C ARG A 65 -7.58 -29.26 2.48
N PRO A 66 -7.22 -30.49 2.91
CA PRO A 66 -6.07 -30.67 3.78
C PRO A 66 -4.77 -30.28 3.08
N ARG A 67 -3.80 -29.80 3.85
CA ARG A 67 -2.47 -29.43 3.37
C ARG A 67 -1.42 -29.88 4.39
N LEU A 68 -0.23 -30.25 3.92
CA LEU A 68 0.85 -30.72 4.79
C LEU A 68 1.54 -29.59 5.56
N GLY A 69 1.73 -28.43 4.92
CA GLY A 69 2.51 -27.32 5.49
C GLY A 69 4.01 -27.49 5.33
N ILE A 70 4.47 -28.13 4.24
CA ILE A 70 5.87 -28.43 3.96
C ILE A 70 6.33 -27.60 2.76
N TYR A 71 7.49 -26.96 2.89
CA TYR A 71 8.25 -26.43 1.76
C TYR A 71 9.61 -27.14 1.69
N SER A 72 9.94 -27.62 0.49
CA SER A 72 11.10 -28.47 0.28
C SER A 72 11.74 -28.22 -1.08
N ASN A 73 13.05 -28.46 -1.16
CA ASN A 73 13.81 -28.40 -2.40
C ASN A 73 14.36 -29.78 -2.71
N GLN A 74 14.45 -30.13 -3.99
CA GLN A 74 15.10 -31.37 -4.39
C GLN A 74 16.57 -31.33 -3.96
N VAL A 75 17.03 -32.43 -3.35
CA VAL A 75 18.45 -32.65 -3.06
C VAL A 75 19.16 -33.04 -4.36
N PRO A 76 20.25 -32.35 -4.75
CA PRO A 76 21.06 -32.74 -5.90
C PRO A 76 21.54 -34.20 -5.82
N ASP A 77 21.60 -34.89 -6.95
CA ASP A 77 21.89 -36.34 -6.99
C ASP A 77 23.27 -36.70 -6.42
N ASP A 78 24.27 -35.84 -6.63
CA ASP A 78 25.62 -35.97 -6.09
C ASP A 78 25.66 -35.82 -4.56
N THR A 79 24.88 -34.87 -4.05
CA THR A 79 24.70 -34.64 -2.61
C THR A 79 23.95 -35.81 -1.98
N ALA A 80 22.90 -36.29 -2.65
CA ALA A 80 22.12 -37.43 -2.19
C ALA A 80 22.96 -38.72 -2.08
N ALA A 81 23.89 -38.95 -3.02
CA ALA A 81 24.73 -40.15 -3.06
C ALA A 81 25.66 -40.31 -1.85
N VAL A 82 25.99 -39.23 -1.15
CA VAL A 82 26.90 -39.24 0.02
C VAL A 82 26.17 -39.15 1.36
N ILE A 83 24.84 -39.01 1.37
CA ILE A 83 24.04 -38.96 2.61
C ILE A 83 23.86 -40.39 3.15
N PRO A 84 24.28 -40.68 4.39
CA PRO A 84 24.06 -41.99 4.99
C PRO A 84 22.57 -42.38 5.00
N GLY A 85 22.28 -43.64 4.67
CA GLY A 85 20.90 -44.16 4.65
C GLY A 85 20.01 -43.61 3.53
N PHE A 86 20.53 -42.76 2.64
CA PHE A 86 19.77 -42.30 1.48
C PHE A 86 19.58 -43.45 0.48
N PRO A 87 18.36 -43.73 -0.01
CA PRO A 87 18.13 -44.81 -0.96
C PRO A 87 18.83 -44.57 -2.30
N ALA A 88 19.70 -45.49 -2.72
CA ALA A 88 20.41 -45.38 -4.00
C ALA A 88 19.44 -45.23 -5.19
N GLY A 89 19.74 -44.29 -6.09
CA GLY A 89 18.96 -44.04 -7.30
C GLY A 89 17.59 -43.37 -7.07
N ARG A 90 17.27 -42.91 -5.86
CA ARG A 90 16.04 -42.16 -5.58
C ARG A 90 16.28 -40.65 -5.56
N LYS A 91 15.19 -39.89 -5.76
CA LYS A 91 15.17 -38.45 -5.49
C LYS A 91 14.73 -38.20 -4.05
N GLY A 92 15.28 -37.15 -3.44
CA GLY A 92 14.93 -36.72 -2.10
C GLY A 92 14.64 -35.22 -2.08
N PHE A 93 13.75 -34.80 -1.17
CA PHE A 93 13.31 -33.42 -1.05
C PHE A 93 13.56 -32.96 0.39
N LYS A 94 14.55 -32.09 0.56
CA LYS A 94 14.94 -31.57 1.87
C LYS A 94 13.99 -30.46 2.27
N ILE A 95 13.38 -30.60 3.44
CA ILE A 95 12.51 -29.58 4.03
C ILE A 95 13.36 -28.38 4.40
N TRP A 96 13.01 -27.21 3.87
CA TRP A 96 13.66 -25.94 4.20
C TRP A 96 12.74 -25.02 5.01
N HIS A 97 11.42 -25.26 5.01
CA HIS A 97 10.48 -24.55 5.88
C HIS A 97 9.26 -25.43 6.22
N LEU A 98 8.72 -25.24 7.43
CA LEU A 98 7.50 -25.87 7.93
C LEU A 98 6.55 -24.76 8.38
N MET A 99 5.33 -24.75 7.84
CA MET A 99 4.30 -23.82 8.30
C MET A 99 3.99 -24.11 9.78
N PRO A 100 4.12 -23.12 10.68
CA PRO A 100 3.80 -23.31 12.09
C PRO A 100 2.36 -23.76 12.28
N HIS A 101 2.14 -24.76 13.15
CA HIS A 101 0.81 -25.32 13.48
C HIS A 101 0.08 -26.06 12.35
N TRP A 102 0.76 -26.33 11.25
CA TRP A 102 0.23 -27.19 10.19
C TRP A 102 0.53 -28.66 10.46
N PRO A 103 -0.17 -29.61 9.81
CA PRO A 103 -0.03 -31.04 10.08
C PRO A 103 1.40 -31.56 10.19
N ALA A 104 2.31 -31.16 9.31
CA ALA A 104 3.70 -31.59 9.36
C ALA A 104 4.45 -31.07 10.60
N ASP A 105 4.27 -29.80 10.96
CA ASP A 105 4.86 -29.19 12.16
C ASP A 105 4.34 -29.87 13.44
N GLU A 106 3.02 -30.07 13.53
CA GLU A 106 2.39 -30.71 14.69
C GLU A 106 2.76 -32.19 14.84
N SER A 107 3.11 -32.87 13.74
CA SER A 107 3.52 -34.27 13.76
C SER A 107 4.98 -34.49 14.20
N GLY A 108 5.78 -33.42 14.32
CA GLY A 108 7.19 -33.50 14.73
C GLY A 108 8.16 -33.72 13.55
N MET A 109 7.80 -33.25 12.36
CA MET A 109 8.77 -33.06 11.29
C MET A 109 9.74 -31.92 11.62
N PHE A 110 10.94 -31.95 11.05
CA PHE A 110 11.94 -30.92 11.23
C PHE A 110 12.45 -30.38 9.91
N ILE A 111 12.79 -29.08 9.90
CA ILE A 111 13.62 -28.50 8.85
C ILE A 111 14.92 -29.31 8.78
N GLY A 112 15.29 -29.72 7.57
CA GLY A 112 16.44 -30.58 7.31
C GLY A 112 16.09 -32.06 7.08
N ASP A 113 14.90 -32.52 7.48
CA ASP A 113 14.42 -33.86 7.08
C ASP A 113 14.39 -33.96 5.55
N ILE A 114 14.76 -35.13 5.03
CA ILE A 114 14.74 -35.39 3.59
C ILE A 114 13.65 -36.41 3.30
N ILE A 115 12.59 -35.96 2.63
CA ILE A 115 11.49 -36.83 2.22
C ILE A 115 11.97 -37.62 1.01
N VAL A 116 11.72 -38.94 0.97
CA VAL A 116 12.07 -39.84 -0.14
C VAL A 116 10.87 -40.68 -0.61
N GLY A 117 9.78 -40.69 0.15
CA GLY A 117 8.55 -41.41 -0.18
C GLY A 117 7.32 -40.81 0.51
N MET A 118 6.14 -41.06 -0.06
CA MET A 118 4.84 -40.75 0.54
C MET A 118 3.85 -41.89 0.24
N ASN A 119 3.14 -42.35 1.28
CA ASN A 119 2.16 -43.43 1.24
C ASN A 119 2.70 -44.71 0.57
N GLY A 120 3.94 -45.09 0.92
CA GLY A 120 4.61 -46.29 0.40
C GLY A 120 5.16 -46.16 -1.02
N LYS A 121 5.04 -44.99 -1.67
CA LYS A 121 5.56 -44.74 -3.02
C LYS A 121 6.75 -43.78 -2.99
N PRO A 122 7.80 -44.00 -3.81
CA PRO A 122 8.90 -43.05 -3.95
C PRO A 122 8.41 -41.73 -4.53
N ILE A 123 8.85 -40.59 -3.99
CA ILE A 123 8.45 -39.27 -4.53
C ILE A 123 9.10 -38.95 -5.88
N GLY A 124 10.23 -39.58 -6.18
CA GLY A 124 10.97 -39.39 -7.43
C GLY A 124 10.38 -40.11 -8.65
N ASP A 125 9.48 -41.07 -8.43
CA ASP A 125 8.85 -41.89 -9.49
C ASP A 125 7.56 -41.24 -10.02
N SER A 126 7.23 -40.04 -9.55
CA SER A 126 6.09 -39.26 -10.02
C SER A 126 6.40 -38.60 -11.37
N LEU A 127 5.37 -38.47 -12.22
CA LEU A 127 5.41 -37.62 -13.41
C LEU A 127 5.53 -36.12 -13.08
N TYR A 128 5.29 -35.75 -11.82
CA TYR A 128 5.33 -34.37 -11.30
C TYR A 128 6.57 -34.14 -10.43
N HIS A 129 6.94 -32.87 -10.23
CA HIS A 129 7.94 -32.53 -9.23
C HIS A 129 7.50 -33.04 -7.84
N GLY A 130 8.46 -33.43 -6.99
CA GLY A 130 8.16 -34.15 -5.75
C GLY A 130 7.35 -33.35 -4.74
N ASP A 131 7.54 -32.03 -4.67
CA ASP A 131 6.72 -31.12 -3.87
C ASP A 131 5.27 -31.03 -4.40
N GLU A 132 5.10 -30.98 -5.73
CA GLU A 132 3.78 -31.05 -6.35
C GLU A 132 3.09 -32.39 -6.10
N TYR A 133 3.82 -33.50 -6.19
CA TYR A 133 3.30 -34.82 -5.89
C TYR A 133 2.77 -34.90 -4.46
N MET A 134 3.53 -34.39 -3.49
CA MET A 134 3.11 -34.35 -2.09
C MET A 134 1.87 -33.47 -1.89
N ALA A 135 1.86 -32.27 -2.48
CA ALA A 135 0.74 -31.34 -2.39
C ALA A 135 -0.55 -31.93 -2.99
N ILE A 136 -0.45 -32.57 -4.16
CA ILE A 136 -1.59 -33.22 -4.84
C ILE A 136 -2.10 -34.41 -4.05
N THR A 137 -1.18 -35.27 -3.60
CA THR A 137 -1.54 -36.48 -2.85
C THR A 137 -2.25 -36.08 -1.56
N ALA A 138 -1.71 -35.13 -0.81
CA ALA A 138 -2.36 -34.62 0.40
C ALA A 138 -3.72 -33.98 0.09
N ARG A 139 -3.81 -33.15 -0.96
CA ARG A 139 -5.05 -32.47 -1.40
C ARG A 139 -6.19 -33.45 -1.72
N ASP A 140 -5.86 -34.62 -2.26
CA ASP A 140 -6.84 -35.63 -2.68
C ASP A 140 -7.20 -36.61 -1.55
N MET A 141 -6.57 -36.47 -0.37
CA MET A 141 -6.94 -37.15 0.88
C MET A 141 -7.99 -36.36 1.67
N ARG A 142 -8.57 -36.97 2.70
CA ARG A 142 -9.58 -36.35 3.56
C ARG A 142 -8.96 -35.82 4.85
N PRO A 143 -9.51 -34.74 5.43
CA PRO A 143 -9.22 -34.39 6.82
C PRO A 143 -9.46 -35.60 7.74
N GLY A 144 -8.52 -35.89 8.62
CA GLY A 144 -8.49 -37.07 9.48
C GLY A 144 -7.70 -38.26 8.92
N ASP A 145 -7.43 -38.31 7.61
CA ASP A 145 -6.55 -39.34 7.04
C ASP A 145 -5.10 -39.12 7.51
N THR A 146 -4.27 -40.17 7.48
CA THR A 146 -2.84 -40.08 7.80
C THR A 146 -2.00 -40.21 6.53
N ALA A 147 -1.21 -39.19 6.22
CA ALA A 147 -0.16 -39.27 5.21
C ALA A 147 1.12 -39.86 5.82
N TRP A 148 1.65 -40.93 5.22
CA TRP A 148 2.89 -41.57 5.68
C TRP A 148 4.07 -41.09 4.85
N LEU A 149 5.00 -40.34 5.45
CA LEU A 149 6.22 -39.91 4.76
C LEU A 149 7.40 -40.81 5.13
N SER A 150 8.07 -41.34 4.12
CA SER A 150 9.39 -41.97 4.28
C SER A 150 10.43 -40.86 4.30
N ILE A 151 11.09 -40.64 5.44
CA ILE A 151 12.08 -39.57 5.62
C ILE A 151 13.45 -40.13 5.99
N VAL A 152 14.52 -39.46 5.55
CA VAL A 152 15.88 -39.69 6.02
C VAL A 152 16.18 -38.68 7.13
N ARG A 153 16.43 -39.19 8.34
CA ARG A 153 16.83 -38.41 9.53
C ARG A 153 17.96 -39.15 10.25
N ASP A 154 19.03 -38.45 10.60
CA ASP A 154 20.22 -39.00 11.27
C ASP A 154 20.81 -40.23 10.55
N GLY A 155 20.82 -40.19 9.21
CA GLY A 155 21.36 -41.26 8.39
C GLY A 155 20.50 -42.53 8.31
N THR A 156 19.24 -42.47 8.74
CA THR A 156 18.31 -43.61 8.76
C THR A 156 16.98 -43.26 8.14
N ILE A 157 16.36 -44.22 7.44
CA ILE A 157 15.01 -44.07 6.90
C ILE A 157 14.00 -44.38 8.00
N LYS A 158 13.03 -43.48 8.18
CA LYS A 158 11.92 -43.59 9.14
C LYS A 158 10.61 -43.33 8.41
N GLU A 159 9.59 -44.11 8.72
CA GLU A 159 8.21 -43.78 8.34
C GLU A 159 7.63 -42.83 9.37
N HIS A 160 7.11 -41.69 8.92
CA HIS A 160 6.59 -40.63 9.77
C HIS A 160 5.11 -40.37 9.44
N PRO A 161 4.18 -40.63 10.39
CA PRO A 161 2.76 -40.39 10.18
C PRO A 161 2.42 -38.90 10.33
N ILE A 162 1.62 -38.37 9.42
CA ILE A 162 1.12 -36.99 9.43
C ILE A 162 -0.42 -37.04 9.38
N PRO A 163 -1.11 -36.90 10.53
CA PRO A 163 -2.56 -36.76 10.56
C PRO A 163 -2.96 -35.46 9.86
N LEU A 164 -3.74 -35.57 8.79
CA LEU A 164 -4.13 -34.42 7.97
C LEU A 164 -5.27 -33.65 8.61
N ALA A 165 -5.13 -32.33 8.64
CA ALA A 165 -6.20 -31.39 8.98
C ALA A 165 -6.39 -30.41 7.83
N ALA A 166 -7.60 -29.87 7.71
CA ALA A 166 -7.89 -28.74 6.85
C ALA A 166 -7.96 -27.46 7.70
N ALA A 167 -7.72 -26.32 7.06
CA ALA A 167 -7.99 -25.03 7.68
C ALA A 167 -9.49 -24.87 7.98
N THR A 168 -9.81 -24.07 8.99
CA THR A 168 -11.19 -23.73 9.35
C THR A 168 -11.69 -22.60 8.45
N ARG A 169 -12.92 -22.71 7.97
CA ARG A 169 -13.59 -21.62 7.25
C ARG A 169 -14.13 -20.61 8.27
N VAL A 170 -13.76 -19.35 8.10
CA VAL A 170 -14.24 -18.21 8.89
C VAL A 170 -14.88 -17.24 7.89
N PRO A 171 -16.21 -17.20 7.78
CA PRO A 171 -16.88 -16.33 6.82
C PRO A 171 -16.46 -14.87 7.01
N MET A 172 -15.97 -14.26 5.93
CA MET A 172 -15.61 -12.85 5.88
C MET A 172 -16.69 -12.11 5.07
N PRO A 173 -17.66 -11.46 5.72
CA PRO A 173 -18.67 -10.69 4.99
C PRO A 173 -18.04 -9.45 4.36
N PHE A 174 -18.64 -8.98 3.26
CA PHE A 174 -18.33 -7.70 2.66
C PHE A 174 -19.62 -6.92 2.37
N LEU A 175 -19.47 -5.60 2.27
CA LEU A 175 -20.50 -4.66 1.87
C LEU A 175 -20.20 -4.17 0.45
N GLU A 176 -21.25 -4.07 -0.36
CA GLU A 176 -21.16 -3.38 -1.64
C GLU A 176 -20.84 -1.90 -1.42
N PRO A 177 -19.80 -1.36 -2.06
CA PRO A 177 -19.49 0.06 -1.96
C PRO A 177 -20.63 0.89 -2.54
N THR A 178 -20.91 2.01 -1.90
CA THR A 178 -21.94 2.94 -2.35
C THR A 178 -21.34 4.32 -2.57
N PHE A 179 -21.74 4.98 -3.65
CA PHE A 179 -21.40 6.37 -3.91
C PHE A 179 -22.68 7.19 -3.97
N ASN A 180 -22.75 8.26 -3.16
CA ASN A 180 -23.94 9.09 -3.01
C ASN A 180 -25.24 8.29 -2.74
N GLY A 181 -25.13 7.24 -1.92
CA GLY A 181 -26.26 6.39 -1.53
C GLY A 181 -26.77 5.42 -2.61
N ARG A 182 -26.05 5.27 -3.73
CA ARG A 182 -26.34 4.27 -4.78
C ARG A 182 -25.25 3.21 -4.81
N PRO A 183 -25.55 1.94 -5.15
CA PRO A 183 -24.52 0.94 -5.43
C PRO A 183 -23.57 1.48 -6.50
N LEU A 184 -22.28 1.53 -6.18
CA LEU A 184 -21.26 2.13 -7.04
C LEU A 184 -21.09 1.32 -8.34
N PHE A 185 -21.25 0.01 -8.25
CA PHE A 185 -21.08 -0.91 -9.37
C PHE A 185 -22.41 -1.59 -9.72
N PRO A 186 -23.26 -0.94 -10.55
CA PRO A 186 -24.45 -1.63 -11.06
C PRO A 186 -24.01 -2.89 -11.83
N ALA A 187 -24.85 -3.93 -11.82
CA ALA A 187 -24.58 -5.13 -12.59
C ALA A 187 -24.41 -4.75 -14.07
N MET A 188 -23.19 -4.89 -14.59
CA MET A 188 -22.90 -4.70 -16.00
C MET A 188 -23.48 -5.89 -16.76
N GLU A 189 -24.50 -5.66 -17.59
CA GLU A 189 -25.26 -6.75 -18.21
C GLU A 189 -24.36 -7.64 -19.09
N GLU A 190 -23.36 -7.09 -19.80
CA GLU A 190 -22.21 -7.83 -20.36
C GLU A 190 -21.01 -6.88 -20.63
N SER A 191 -19.85 -7.10 -20.00
CA SER A 191 -18.60 -6.40 -20.35
C SER A 191 -18.00 -6.94 -21.66
N TRP A 192 -17.00 -6.25 -22.21
CA TRP A 192 -16.19 -6.78 -23.32
C TRP A 192 -15.52 -8.09 -22.92
N LEU A 193 -14.86 -8.15 -21.76
CA LEU A 193 -14.17 -9.36 -21.28
C LEU A 193 -15.12 -10.54 -21.18
N ALA A 194 -16.31 -10.35 -20.60
CA ALA A 194 -17.31 -11.42 -20.48
C ALA A 194 -17.70 -11.99 -21.85
N ARG A 195 -17.96 -11.12 -22.83
CA ARG A 195 -18.30 -11.51 -24.21
C ARG A 195 -17.15 -12.23 -24.90
N THR A 196 -15.94 -11.71 -24.79
CA THR A 196 -14.75 -12.29 -25.42
C THR A 196 -14.41 -13.65 -24.83
N LEU A 197 -14.45 -13.81 -23.50
CA LEU A 197 -14.27 -15.11 -22.86
C LEU A 197 -15.36 -16.10 -23.29
N ALA A 198 -16.60 -15.66 -23.54
CA ALA A 198 -17.66 -16.53 -24.02
C ALA A 198 -17.35 -17.06 -25.42
N GLN A 199 -16.98 -16.15 -26.33
CA GLN A 199 -16.63 -16.47 -27.72
C GLN A 199 -15.42 -17.42 -27.80
N GLN A 200 -14.42 -17.21 -26.93
CA GLN A 200 -13.21 -18.06 -26.86
C GLN A 200 -13.38 -19.31 -25.99
N GLN A 201 -14.58 -19.58 -25.47
CA GLN A 201 -14.88 -20.71 -24.58
C GLN A 201 -14.01 -20.76 -23.30
N LEU A 202 -13.66 -19.58 -22.78
CA LEU A 202 -12.87 -19.36 -21.57
C LEU A 202 -13.71 -18.91 -20.37
N LEU A 203 -15.02 -18.69 -20.49
CA LEU A 203 -15.87 -18.37 -19.32
C LEU A 203 -15.77 -19.40 -18.18
N PRO A 204 -15.85 -20.73 -18.42
CA PRO A 204 -15.68 -21.72 -17.36
C PRO A 204 -14.29 -21.68 -16.69
N TRP A 205 -13.28 -21.20 -17.44
CA TRP A 205 -11.95 -20.97 -16.92
C TRP A 205 -11.94 -19.82 -15.92
N GLY A 206 -12.50 -18.67 -16.30
CA GLY A 206 -12.69 -17.53 -15.39
C GLY A 206 -13.48 -17.89 -14.14
N ASP A 207 -14.56 -18.66 -14.27
CA ASP A 207 -15.35 -19.14 -13.11
C ASP A 207 -14.54 -20.05 -12.18
N THR A 208 -13.64 -20.87 -12.72
CA THR A 208 -12.75 -21.72 -11.92
C THR A 208 -11.78 -20.89 -11.07
N ILE A 209 -11.32 -19.75 -11.58
CA ILE A 209 -10.44 -18.82 -10.86
C ILE A 209 -11.23 -18.11 -9.75
N LYS A 210 -12.35 -17.46 -10.12
CA LYS A 210 -13.23 -16.76 -9.16
C LYS A 210 -13.71 -17.68 -8.04
N LYS A 211 -14.07 -18.94 -8.36
CA LYS A 211 -14.42 -19.96 -7.36
C LYS A 211 -13.30 -20.15 -6.33
N GLN A 212 -12.05 -20.29 -6.78
CA GLN A 212 -10.92 -20.53 -5.90
C GLN A 212 -10.55 -19.29 -5.07
N MET A 213 -10.65 -18.09 -5.64
CA MET A 213 -10.47 -16.83 -4.89
C MET A 213 -11.55 -16.66 -3.81
N ARG A 214 -12.81 -16.98 -4.10
CA ARG A 214 -13.86 -17.02 -3.06
C ARG A 214 -13.61 -18.03 -1.95
N VAL A 215 -13.08 -19.21 -2.27
CA VAL A 215 -12.75 -20.21 -1.24
C VAL A 215 -11.72 -19.66 -0.26
N ILE A 216 -10.70 -18.96 -0.75
CA ILE A 216 -9.62 -18.45 0.09
C ILE A 216 -9.98 -17.13 0.79
N SER A 217 -10.97 -16.39 0.29
CA SER A 217 -11.54 -15.22 0.96
C SER A 217 -12.04 -15.54 2.38
N ASP A 218 -12.67 -16.72 2.54
CA ASP A 218 -13.21 -17.20 3.82
C ASP A 218 -12.18 -17.96 4.67
N GLN A 219 -10.90 -17.94 4.29
CA GLN A 219 -9.83 -18.50 5.12
C GLN A 219 -9.19 -17.37 5.93
N ASP A 220 -9.26 -17.50 7.25
CA ASP A 220 -8.55 -16.62 8.17
C ASP A 220 -7.24 -17.29 8.58
N PHE A 221 -6.13 -16.70 8.16
CA PHE A 221 -4.79 -17.16 8.52
C PHE A 221 -4.29 -16.55 9.83
N CYS A 222 -5.00 -15.56 10.37
CA CYS A 222 -4.62 -14.74 11.53
C CYS A 222 -5.54 -15.03 12.73
N THR A 223 -5.88 -16.30 12.95
CA THR A 223 -6.89 -16.72 13.94
C THR A 223 -6.51 -16.42 15.39
N VAL A 224 -5.23 -16.30 15.73
CA VAL A 224 -4.75 -15.96 17.08
C VAL A 224 -4.21 -14.53 17.04
N PRO A 225 -4.63 -13.64 17.95
CA PRO A 225 -5.42 -13.88 19.17
C PRO A 225 -6.95 -13.83 18.97
N PHE A 226 -7.45 -13.66 17.75
CA PHE A 226 -8.87 -13.39 17.48
C PHE A 226 -9.78 -14.62 17.49
N ALA A 227 -9.38 -15.68 18.19
CA ALA A 227 -10.05 -16.97 18.14
C ALA A 227 -11.53 -16.81 18.55
N GLY A 228 -12.43 -17.31 17.69
CA GLY A 228 -13.87 -17.24 17.90
C GLY A 228 -14.56 -16.02 17.27
N ARG A 229 -13.82 -15.15 16.55
CA ARG A 229 -14.40 -14.12 15.68
C ARG A 229 -13.55 -13.92 14.41
N PRO A 230 -14.10 -13.32 13.34
CA PRO A 230 -13.31 -12.93 12.18
C PRO A 230 -12.17 -11.97 12.54
N ASN A 231 -11.03 -12.08 11.86
CA ASN A 231 -9.89 -11.17 11.98
C ASN A 231 -10.35 -9.69 11.88
N PRO A 232 -10.15 -8.86 12.91
CA PRO A 232 -10.56 -7.45 12.92
C PRO A 232 -9.79 -6.57 11.95
N TRP A 233 -8.72 -7.07 11.33
CA TRP A 233 -7.91 -6.32 10.38
C TRP A 233 -8.23 -6.65 8.92
N ARG A 234 -9.09 -7.63 8.65
CA ARG A 234 -9.57 -7.88 7.29
C ARG A 234 -10.46 -6.72 6.85
N LEU A 235 -9.97 -5.91 5.91
CA LEU A 235 -10.73 -4.80 5.34
C LEU A 235 -11.82 -5.29 4.38
N ASN A 236 -12.91 -4.52 4.30
CA ASN A 236 -13.98 -4.72 3.34
C ASN A 236 -13.47 -4.68 1.91
N ALA A 237 -12.58 -3.73 1.59
CA ALA A 237 -11.97 -3.60 0.26
C ALA A 237 -11.34 -4.93 -0.22
N VAL A 238 -10.57 -5.58 0.64
CA VAL A 238 -9.89 -6.84 0.34
C VAL A 238 -10.88 -7.98 0.18
N THR A 239 -11.89 -8.05 1.04
CA THR A 239 -12.92 -9.11 0.97
C THR A 239 -13.82 -8.92 -0.26
N TYR A 240 -14.17 -7.67 -0.58
CA TYR A 240 -14.90 -7.28 -1.79
C TYR A 240 -14.15 -7.73 -3.04
N LEU A 241 -12.87 -7.39 -3.15
CA LEU A 241 -12.06 -7.70 -4.33
C LEU A 241 -11.76 -9.20 -4.49
N HIS A 242 -11.75 -10.00 -3.42
CA HIS A 242 -11.71 -11.46 -3.59
C HIS A 242 -12.98 -12.03 -4.24
N ASN A 243 -14.13 -11.37 -4.03
CA ASN A 243 -15.41 -11.76 -4.62
C ASN A 243 -15.62 -11.12 -6.01
N HIS A 244 -15.01 -9.97 -6.25
CA HIS A 244 -15.07 -9.18 -7.49
C HIS A 244 -13.66 -8.83 -8.03
N PRO A 245 -12.82 -9.82 -8.37
CA PRO A 245 -11.40 -9.59 -8.64
C PRO A 245 -11.11 -8.70 -9.86
N THR A 246 -12.02 -8.66 -10.82
CA THR A 246 -11.86 -7.82 -12.02
C THR A 246 -12.41 -6.39 -11.85
N ARG A 247 -12.85 -6.00 -10.65
CA ARG A 247 -13.28 -4.63 -10.33
C ARG A 247 -12.19 -3.79 -9.65
N LEU A 248 -10.95 -4.28 -9.64
CA LEU A 248 -9.82 -3.66 -8.96
C LEU A 248 -9.63 -2.20 -9.34
N ALA A 249 -9.41 -1.89 -10.62
CA ALA A 249 -9.21 -0.52 -11.08
C ALA A 249 -10.38 0.40 -10.70
N ALA A 250 -11.61 -0.07 -10.90
CA ALA A 250 -12.81 0.68 -10.57
C ALA A 250 -12.94 0.99 -9.07
N TYR A 251 -12.59 0.02 -8.20
CA TYR A 251 -12.56 0.22 -6.74
C TYR A 251 -11.42 1.16 -6.32
N SER A 252 -10.26 1.05 -6.94
CA SER A 252 -9.11 1.91 -6.66
C SER A 252 -9.35 3.37 -7.05
N ARG A 253 -9.93 3.63 -8.25
CA ARG A 253 -10.37 4.98 -8.65
C ARG A 253 -11.39 5.57 -7.69
N TYR A 254 -12.32 4.74 -7.20
CA TYR A 254 -13.28 5.18 -6.19
C TYR A 254 -12.60 5.65 -4.89
N LEU A 255 -11.64 4.89 -4.36
CA LEU A 255 -10.94 5.30 -3.14
C LEU A 255 -10.12 6.57 -3.33
N SER A 256 -9.39 6.68 -4.45
CA SER A 256 -8.64 7.91 -4.78
C SER A 256 -9.57 9.11 -4.87
N GLU A 257 -10.69 8.98 -5.56
CA GLU A 257 -11.60 10.12 -5.79
C GLU A 257 -12.52 10.39 -4.59
N GLU A 258 -12.79 9.41 -3.73
CA GLU A 258 -13.38 9.66 -2.41
C GLU A 258 -12.43 10.48 -1.55
N ALA A 259 -11.12 10.19 -1.58
CA ALA A 259 -10.12 10.99 -0.87
C ALA A 259 -10.10 12.44 -1.40
N TRP A 260 -9.91 12.64 -2.71
CA TRP A 260 -9.89 13.97 -3.33
C TRP A 260 -11.21 14.72 -3.18
N GLY A 261 -12.34 14.06 -3.42
CA GLY A 261 -13.66 14.66 -3.28
C GLY A 261 -13.94 15.09 -1.84
N SER A 262 -13.57 14.27 -0.86
CA SER A 262 -13.76 14.61 0.56
C SER A 262 -12.85 15.76 0.98
N VAL A 263 -11.59 15.78 0.53
CA VAL A 263 -10.67 16.89 0.78
C VAL A 263 -11.18 18.19 0.14
N GLY A 264 -11.61 18.15 -1.12
CA GLY A 264 -12.14 19.32 -1.81
C GLY A 264 -13.42 19.89 -1.17
N HIS A 265 -14.23 19.04 -0.53
CA HIS A 265 -15.45 19.45 0.15
C HIS A 265 -15.22 19.95 1.59
N ASP A 266 -14.44 19.22 2.38
CA ASP A 266 -14.37 19.36 3.83
C ASP A 266 -12.92 19.56 4.36
N GLY A 267 -11.92 19.72 3.49
CA GLY A 267 -10.50 19.87 3.85
C GLY A 267 -9.90 18.63 4.51
N LEU A 268 -8.92 18.81 5.40
CA LEU A 268 -8.30 17.70 6.14
C LEU A 268 -9.29 16.84 6.96
N PRO A 269 -10.35 17.39 7.59
CA PRO A 269 -11.43 16.57 8.14
C PRO A 269 -12.07 15.60 7.13
N GLY A 270 -12.18 16.00 5.87
CA GLY A 270 -12.61 15.17 4.75
C GLY A 270 -11.62 14.07 4.40
N ALA A 271 -10.32 14.37 4.36
CA ALA A 271 -9.26 13.36 4.18
C ALA A 271 -9.38 12.23 5.22
N LEU A 272 -9.56 12.62 6.49
CA LEU A 272 -9.74 11.68 7.61
C LEU A 272 -11.03 10.87 7.51
N TRP A 273 -12.10 11.47 6.99
CA TRP A 273 -13.35 10.77 6.77
C TRP A 273 -13.20 9.69 5.69
N ALA A 274 -12.57 10.02 4.56
CA ALA A 274 -12.26 9.05 3.49
C ALA A 274 -11.34 7.93 3.99
N ALA A 275 -10.27 8.27 4.71
CA ALA A 275 -9.37 7.29 5.32
C ALA A 275 -10.10 6.36 6.31
N GLY A 276 -11.00 6.89 7.13
CA GLY A 276 -11.81 6.10 8.04
C GLY A 276 -12.78 5.17 7.32
N HIS A 277 -13.43 5.65 6.26
CA HIS A 277 -14.29 4.86 5.39
C HIS A 277 -13.55 3.70 4.72
N ALA A 278 -12.36 3.96 4.17
CA ALA A 278 -11.49 2.95 3.59
C ALA A 278 -11.05 1.87 4.62
N LEU A 279 -11.01 2.20 5.90
CA LEU A 279 -10.68 1.30 7.01
C LEU A 279 -11.90 0.68 7.73
N ASP A 280 -13.10 0.83 7.17
CA ASP A 280 -14.37 0.34 7.73
C ASP A 280 -14.69 0.90 9.12
N ILE A 281 -14.28 2.14 9.37
CA ILE A 281 -14.51 2.84 10.64
C ILE A 281 -15.79 3.66 10.53
N PRO A 282 -16.80 3.42 11.39
CA PRO A 282 -18.01 4.22 11.40
C PRO A 282 -17.72 5.61 11.98
N LEU A 283 -17.67 6.63 11.13
CA LEU A 283 -17.40 8.01 11.51
C LEU A 283 -18.61 8.92 11.32
N ALA A 284 -18.66 9.98 12.13
CA ALA A 284 -19.54 11.12 11.86
C ALA A 284 -19.00 11.90 10.64
N PRO A 285 -19.88 12.54 9.85
CA PRO A 285 -19.44 13.39 8.75
C PRO A 285 -18.62 14.58 9.27
N PRO A 286 -17.66 15.11 8.48
CA PRO A 286 -16.79 16.22 8.88
C PRO A 286 -17.55 17.46 9.41
N THR A 287 -18.70 17.75 8.82
CA THR A 287 -19.60 18.85 9.21
C THR A 287 -20.06 18.82 10.67
N ALA A 288 -19.87 17.71 11.40
CA ALA A 288 -20.13 17.61 12.82
C ALA A 288 -19.14 18.43 13.69
N PHE A 289 -18.00 18.88 13.14
CA PHE A 289 -16.92 19.50 13.90
C PHE A 289 -16.47 20.85 13.28
N PRO A 290 -17.21 21.95 13.45
CA PRO A 290 -16.81 23.25 12.91
C PRO A 290 -15.56 23.80 13.61
N ALA A 291 -14.80 24.64 12.89
CA ALA A 291 -13.70 25.40 13.45
C ALA A 291 -14.16 26.29 14.63
N THR A 292 -13.28 26.52 15.61
CA THR A 292 -13.56 27.36 16.80
C THR A 292 -12.59 28.53 16.87
N ASP A 293 -12.96 29.67 17.45
CA ASP A 293 -12.03 30.80 17.59
C ASP A 293 -10.86 30.53 18.57
N LEU A 294 -9.83 31.40 18.51
CA LEU A 294 -8.64 31.34 19.39
C LEU A 294 -9.00 31.35 20.89
N GLY A 295 -10.08 32.02 21.29
CA GLY A 295 -10.53 32.11 22.68
C GLY A 295 -11.11 30.79 23.21
N ASN A 296 -11.62 29.96 22.31
CA ASN A 296 -12.26 28.68 22.60
C ASN A 296 -11.36 27.46 22.33
N LEU A 297 -10.09 27.66 21.94
CA LEU A 297 -9.12 26.57 21.71
C LEU A 297 -8.99 25.63 22.90
N SER A 298 -8.94 26.14 24.14
CA SER A 298 -8.83 25.31 25.34
C SER A 298 -10.01 24.31 25.48
N ALA A 299 -11.22 24.71 25.08
CA ALA A 299 -12.39 23.83 25.10
C ALA A 299 -12.30 22.77 23.98
N ARG A 300 -11.84 23.16 22.78
CA ARG A 300 -11.59 22.23 21.67
C ARG A 300 -10.53 21.19 22.04
N PHE A 301 -9.41 21.62 22.61
CA PHE A 301 -8.33 20.77 23.09
C PHE A 301 -8.79 19.79 24.17
N ALA A 302 -9.65 20.22 25.10
CA ALA A 302 -10.26 19.32 26.07
C ALA A 302 -11.16 18.27 25.41
N ALA A 303 -11.93 18.64 24.38
CA ALA A 303 -12.77 17.70 23.63
C ALA A 303 -11.94 16.67 22.85
N VAL A 304 -10.87 17.12 22.18
CA VAL A 304 -9.90 16.23 21.50
C VAL A 304 -9.29 15.25 22.49
N GLN A 305 -8.76 15.74 23.62
CA GLN A 305 -8.18 14.87 24.65
C GLN A 305 -9.20 13.87 25.22
N SER A 306 -10.46 14.26 25.39
CA SER A 306 -11.51 13.35 25.86
C SER A 306 -11.76 12.20 24.88
N GLN A 307 -11.63 12.42 23.57
CA GLN A 307 -11.75 11.34 22.58
C GLN A 307 -10.50 10.44 22.59
N LEU A 308 -9.30 11.00 22.78
CA LEU A 308 -8.07 10.21 22.93
C LEU A 308 -8.06 9.37 24.20
N ASP A 309 -8.55 9.91 25.31
CA ASP A 309 -8.71 9.18 26.56
C ASP A 309 -9.69 7.99 26.40
N LYS A 310 -10.71 8.15 25.56
CA LYS A 310 -11.61 7.06 25.16
C LYS A 310 -10.89 6.05 24.26
N ALA A 311 -10.20 6.54 23.22
CA ALA A 311 -9.47 5.72 22.24
C ALA A 311 -8.46 4.78 22.91
N TYR A 312 -7.64 5.33 23.80
CA TYR A 312 -6.57 4.60 24.46
C TYR A 312 -6.92 4.07 25.85
N GLY A 313 -8.09 4.42 26.39
CA GLY A 313 -8.55 3.97 27.71
C GLY A 313 -8.37 2.46 27.95
N PRO A 314 -8.75 1.58 27.01
CA PRO A 314 -8.57 0.13 27.13
C PRO A 314 -7.11 -0.35 27.20
N VAL A 315 -6.16 0.43 26.67
CA VAL A 315 -4.72 0.07 26.58
C VAL A 315 -3.82 1.04 27.33
N ARG A 316 -4.37 1.93 28.16
CA ARG A 316 -3.63 3.04 28.79
C ARG A 316 -2.38 2.61 29.56
N LYS A 317 -2.39 1.41 30.14
CA LYS A 317 -1.24 0.84 30.88
C LYS A 317 -0.12 0.34 29.98
N ASP A 318 -0.44 0.02 28.73
CA ASP A 318 0.49 -0.57 27.76
C ASP A 318 0.96 0.47 26.72
N LEU A 319 0.35 1.67 26.67
CA LEU A 319 0.56 2.68 25.63
C LEU A 319 2.02 3.13 25.48
N ASP A 320 2.80 3.17 26.55
CA ASP A 320 4.23 3.50 26.50
C ASP A 320 5.07 2.45 25.77
N SER A 321 4.57 1.21 25.69
CA SER A 321 5.32 0.05 25.18
C SER A 321 4.73 -0.54 23.89
N LEU A 322 3.45 -0.31 23.63
CA LEU A 322 2.72 -0.94 22.53
C LEU A 322 3.16 -0.42 21.16
N PRO A 323 3.21 0.91 20.88
CA PRO A 323 3.74 1.41 19.61
C PRO A 323 5.18 0.95 19.37
N ALA A 324 6.03 0.98 20.39
CA ALA A 324 7.42 0.50 20.28
C ALA A 324 7.54 -1.01 19.98
N GLN A 325 6.61 -1.83 20.47
CA GLN A 325 6.54 -3.25 20.11
C GLN A 325 6.11 -3.44 18.66
N LEU A 326 5.13 -2.67 18.19
CA LEU A 326 4.65 -2.74 16.81
C LEU A 326 5.70 -2.23 15.80
N MET A 327 6.42 -1.15 16.12
CA MET A 327 7.52 -0.64 15.28
C MET A 327 8.56 -1.73 14.97
N ARG A 328 8.88 -2.57 15.97
CA ARG A 328 9.87 -3.64 15.82
C ARG A 328 9.47 -4.73 14.82
N ILE A 329 8.20 -4.82 14.43
CA ILE A 329 7.77 -5.75 13.39
C ILE A 329 8.33 -5.35 12.03
N LEU A 330 8.47 -4.04 11.79
CA LEU A 330 8.98 -3.46 10.54
C LEU A 330 10.48 -3.12 10.62
N ASP A 331 11.16 -3.47 11.71
CA ASP A 331 12.59 -3.18 11.88
C ASP A 331 13.44 -4.11 11.00
N ILE A 332 13.78 -3.59 9.82
CA ILE A 332 14.65 -4.19 8.81
C ILE A 332 16.10 -4.39 9.28
N GLU A 333 16.57 -3.61 10.26
CA GLU A 333 17.95 -3.70 10.75
C GLU A 333 18.08 -4.90 11.71
N HIS A 334 16.97 -5.31 12.33
CA HIS A 334 16.89 -6.42 13.27
C HIS A 334 15.74 -7.38 12.90
N ASP A 335 15.86 -8.04 11.74
CA ASP A 335 14.87 -9.01 11.27
C ASP A 335 14.74 -10.20 12.24
N TRP A 336 13.64 -10.18 13.01
CA TRP A 336 13.31 -11.18 14.00
C TRP A 336 12.95 -12.54 13.38
N GLU A 337 12.49 -12.57 12.12
CA GLU A 337 12.18 -13.82 11.41
C GLU A 337 13.48 -14.56 11.10
N THR A 338 14.47 -13.87 10.52
CA THR A 338 15.79 -14.44 10.24
C THR A 338 16.45 -14.99 11.50
N VAL A 339 16.31 -14.32 12.66
CA VAL A 339 16.84 -14.81 13.93
C VAL A 339 16.22 -16.17 14.29
N LEU A 340 14.90 -16.32 14.18
CA LEU A 340 14.22 -17.59 14.45
C LEU A 340 14.63 -18.68 13.46
N ASP A 341 14.66 -18.35 12.17
CA ASP A 341 15.01 -19.30 11.11
C ASP A 341 16.45 -19.78 11.21
N SER A 342 17.37 -18.97 11.74
CA SER A 342 18.78 -19.33 11.93
C SER A 342 19.03 -20.38 13.03
N ILE A 343 18.05 -20.68 13.90
CA ILE A 343 18.22 -21.61 15.02
C ILE A 343 18.31 -23.05 14.53
N GLY A 344 19.53 -23.60 14.43
CA GLY A 344 19.75 -24.95 13.91
C GLY A 344 19.14 -26.11 14.72
N ASP A 345 18.98 -25.96 16.03
CA ASP A 345 18.32 -26.96 16.88
C ASP A 345 16.80 -26.87 16.70
N PRO A 346 16.13 -27.91 16.15
CA PRO A 346 14.72 -27.84 15.84
C PRO A 346 13.81 -27.75 17.08
N ILE A 347 14.21 -28.35 18.21
CA ILE A 347 13.43 -28.30 19.46
C ILE A 347 13.51 -26.88 20.03
N ARG A 348 14.73 -26.31 20.06
CA ARG A 348 14.93 -24.93 20.49
C ARG A 348 14.19 -23.97 19.57
N ARG A 349 14.30 -24.11 18.24
CA ARG A 349 13.61 -23.26 17.27
C ARG A 349 12.10 -23.25 17.52
N ARG A 350 11.47 -24.43 17.66
CA ARG A 350 10.02 -24.53 17.96
C ARG A 350 9.66 -23.83 19.27
N THR A 351 10.50 -23.96 20.29
CA THR A 351 10.29 -23.31 21.59
C THR A 351 10.33 -21.79 21.49
N GLU A 352 11.36 -21.23 20.84
CA GLU A 352 11.52 -19.78 20.65
C GLU A 352 10.43 -19.20 19.74
N ARG A 353 10.07 -19.92 18.67
CA ARG A 353 8.95 -19.57 17.79
C ARG A 353 7.64 -19.43 18.57
N ASN A 354 7.29 -20.46 19.36
CA ASN A 354 6.06 -20.44 20.15
C ASN A 354 6.07 -19.31 21.21
N ALA A 355 7.24 -19.00 21.78
CA ALA A 355 7.38 -17.88 22.70
C ALA A 355 7.19 -16.52 21.98
N GLN A 356 7.73 -16.36 20.76
CA GLN A 356 7.53 -15.18 19.94
C GLN A 356 6.07 -15.02 19.52
N GLU A 357 5.44 -16.11 19.09
CA GLU A 357 4.02 -16.14 18.74
C GLU A 357 3.14 -15.65 19.91
N GLN A 358 3.38 -16.13 21.13
CA GLN A 358 2.63 -15.66 22.31
C GLN A 358 2.82 -14.17 22.59
N ARG A 359 4.02 -13.62 22.36
CA ARG A 359 4.28 -12.18 22.51
C ARG A 359 3.50 -11.39 21.47
N MET A 360 3.53 -11.84 20.22
CA MET A 360 2.82 -11.19 19.12
C MET A 360 1.30 -11.26 19.33
N ALA A 361 0.77 -12.41 19.73
CA ALA A 361 -0.64 -12.59 20.09
C ALA A 361 -1.07 -11.56 21.15
N LYS A 362 -0.29 -11.39 22.22
CA LYS A 362 -0.60 -10.42 23.28
C LYS A 362 -0.56 -8.98 22.77
N MET A 363 0.47 -8.63 22.01
CA MET A 363 0.66 -7.29 21.43
C MET A 363 -0.53 -6.94 20.52
N PHE A 364 -0.90 -7.84 19.62
CA PHE A 364 -2.01 -7.65 18.70
C PHE A 364 -3.38 -7.64 19.38
N ALA A 365 -3.58 -8.46 20.42
CA ALA A 365 -4.78 -8.41 21.25
C ALA A 365 -4.91 -7.08 21.99
N ASN A 366 -3.80 -6.43 22.32
CA ASN A 366 -3.81 -5.09 22.90
C ASN A 366 -4.10 -4.04 21.83
N ALA A 367 -3.45 -4.09 20.67
CA ALA A 367 -3.70 -3.17 19.57
C ALA A 367 -5.19 -3.12 19.15
N ASP A 368 -5.83 -4.29 19.07
CA ASP A 368 -7.25 -4.43 18.72
C ASP A 368 -8.22 -3.79 19.73
N LYS A 369 -7.77 -3.47 20.95
CA LYS A 369 -8.61 -2.79 21.95
C LYS A 369 -8.66 -1.27 21.78
N VAL A 370 -7.83 -0.68 20.92
CA VAL A 370 -7.86 0.77 20.67
C VAL A 370 -9.14 1.11 19.92
N ASP A 371 -9.91 2.08 20.45
CA ASP A 371 -11.13 2.55 19.79
C ASP A 371 -10.76 3.51 18.65
N MET A 372 -10.64 2.93 17.46
CA MET A 372 -10.29 3.63 16.23
C MET A 372 -11.29 4.72 15.85
N ALA A 373 -12.59 4.55 16.13
CA ALA A 373 -13.59 5.56 15.83
C ALA A 373 -13.39 6.81 16.71
N ALA A 374 -13.08 6.62 17.99
CA ALA A 374 -12.73 7.73 18.88
C ALA A 374 -11.41 8.41 18.47
N LEU A 375 -10.40 7.64 18.05
CA LEU A 375 -9.14 8.17 17.55
C LEU A 375 -9.32 9.06 16.31
N PHE A 376 -10.04 8.59 15.30
CA PHE A 376 -10.36 9.36 14.10
C PHE A 376 -11.25 10.57 14.40
N THR A 377 -12.21 10.44 15.31
CA THR A 377 -13.02 11.58 15.78
C THR A 377 -12.16 12.67 16.42
N ALA A 378 -11.17 12.28 17.24
CA ALA A 378 -10.22 13.23 17.82
C ALA A 378 -9.41 13.96 16.74
N ALA A 379 -8.95 13.24 15.72
CA ALA A 379 -8.23 13.82 14.60
C ALA A 379 -9.11 14.76 13.76
N GLN A 380 -10.36 14.40 13.46
CA GLN A 380 -11.29 15.28 12.74
C GLN A 380 -11.55 16.58 13.51
N MET A 381 -11.72 16.49 14.83
CA MET A 381 -11.87 17.68 15.68
C MET A 381 -10.65 18.60 15.65
N LEU A 382 -9.44 18.04 15.58
CA LEU A 382 -8.21 18.82 15.53
C LEU A 382 -7.97 19.40 14.13
N ALA A 383 -8.16 18.59 13.08
CA ALA A 383 -8.03 18.97 11.68
C ALA A 383 -9.02 20.08 11.26
N ALA A 384 -10.14 20.23 11.96
CA ALA A 384 -11.04 21.37 11.76
C ALA A 384 -10.39 22.74 12.08
N LEU A 385 -9.26 22.76 12.79
CA LEU A 385 -8.45 23.96 13.03
C LEU A 385 -7.39 24.21 11.94
N ALA A 386 -7.29 23.33 10.95
CA ALA A 386 -6.39 23.47 9.81
C ALA A 386 -7.05 24.17 8.61
N ASP A 387 -8.30 24.63 8.74
CA ASP A 387 -8.98 25.36 7.66
C ASP A 387 -8.24 26.66 7.34
N THR A 388 -7.82 26.85 6.09
CA THR A 388 -7.02 28.02 5.69
C THR A 388 -7.76 29.35 5.89
N GLY A 389 -9.09 29.36 5.75
CA GLY A 389 -9.92 30.53 6.03
C GLY A 389 -9.88 30.90 7.51
N TRP A 390 -9.99 29.90 8.38
CA TRP A 390 -9.83 30.04 9.82
C TRP A 390 -8.43 30.51 10.20
N ILE A 391 -7.38 29.86 9.67
CA ILE A 391 -5.97 30.19 9.96
C ILE A 391 -5.69 31.66 9.64
N ARG A 392 -6.05 32.10 8.43
CA ARG A 392 -5.88 33.50 7.99
C ARG A 392 -6.71 34.47 8.84
N GLY A 393 -7.93 34.08 9.21
CA GLY A 393 -8.78 34.86 10.11
C GLY A 393 -8.18 35.01 11.52
N ALA A 394 -7.63 33.91 12.06
CA ALA A 394 -6.94 33.89 13.35
C ALA A 394 -5.69 34.77 13.33
N ALA A 395 -4.85 34.66 12.29
CA ALA A 395 -3.68 35.51 12.10
C ALA A 395 -4.04 36.99 11.98
N ALA A 396 -5.08 37.32 11.20
CA ALA A 396 -5.56 38.69 11.06
C ALA A 396 -6.02 39.28 12.40
N SER A 397 -6.66 38.48 13.27
CA SER A 397 -7.09 38.91 14.60
C SER A 397 -5.92 39.25 15.54
N LEU A 398 -4.71 38.75 15.23
CA LEU A 398 -3.50 38.97 16.01
C LEU A 398 -2.73 40.22 15.55
N GLY A 399 -3.00 40.77 14.36
CA GLY A 399 -2.20 41.80 13.68
C GLY A 399 -1.99 43.13 14.42
N SER A 400 -2.74 43.41 15.50
CA SER A 400 -2.50 44.56 16.38
C SER A 400 -1.59 44.27 17.58
N SER A 401 -1.18 43.02 17.78
CA SER A 401 -0.34 42.59 18.91
C SER A 401 1.13 42.86 18.60
N SER A 402 1.88 43.43 19.55
CA SER A 402 3.31 43.70 19.36
C SER A 402 4.16 42.48 19.72
N PRO A 403 4.95 41.90 18.78
CA PRO A 403 5.86 40.80 19.06
C PRO A 403 6.82 41.14 20.21
N GLN A 404 7.04 40.19 21.11
CA GLN A 404 7.97 40.31 22.25
C GLN A 404 9.05 39.22 22.15
N PRO A 405 10.25 39.44 22.71
CA PRO A 405 11.24 38.36 22.80
C PRO A 405 10.66 37.14 23.52
N ALA A 406 10.90 35.95 22.98
CA ALA A 406 10.47 34.69 23.60
C ALA A 406 11.04 34.56 25.02
N THR A 407 10.19 34.12 25.96
CA THR A 407 10.58 33.95 27.37
C THR A 407 10.49 32.51 27.85
N GLY A 408 9.69 31.67 27.19
CA GLY A 408 9.58 30.25 27.50
C GLY A 408 10.75 29.42 27.01
N SER A 409 10.95 28.25 27.64
CA SER A 409 11.99 27.31 27.23
C SER A 409 11.64 26.64 25.90
N GLY A 410 12.64 26.44 25.04
CA GLY A 410 12.45 25.73 23.78
C GLY A 410 11.72 26.52 22.69
N VAL A 411 11.70 27.85 22.81
CA VAL A 411 11.39 28.78 21.72
C VAL A 411 12.39 29.94 21.76
N THR A 412 12.90 30.36 20.61
CA THR A 412 13.75 31.56 20.46
C THR A 412 13.24 32.45 19.34
N GLY A 413 13.56 33.74 19.38
CA GLY A 413 13.06 34.73 18.43
C GLY A 413 12.02 35.64 19.07
N THR A 414 11.01 36.04 18.31
CA THR A 414 9.90 36.87 18.82
C THR A 414 8.59 36.11 18.79
N VAL A 415 7.78 36.27 19.83
CA VAL A 415 6.48 35.61 19.99
C VAL A 415 5.39 36.66 20.19
N ILE A 416 4.20 36.38 19.69
CA ILE A 416 3.00 37.17 19.96
C ILE A 416 2.38 36.75 21.29
N ARG A 417 2.37 35.45 21.60
CA ARG A 417 1.77 34.93 22.82
C ARG A 417 2.36 33.57 23.23
N GLU A 418 2.58 33.38 24.53
CA GLU A 418 2.89 32.09 25.14
C GLU A 418 1.87 31.80 26.25
N TRP A 419 1.33 30.59 26.32
CA TRP A 419 0.45 30.17 27.42
C TRP A 419 0.46 28.65 27.61
N SER A 420 -0.22 28.18 28.66
CA SER A 420 -0.41 26.75 28.91
C SER A 420 -1.90 26.43 29.05
N THR A 421 -2.28 25.27 28.54
CA THR A 421 -3.56 24.62 28.77
C THR A 421 -3.33 23.39 29.67
N PRO A 422 -4.39 22.75 30.20
CA PRO A 422 -4.24 21.45 30.88
C PRO A 422 -3.60 20.36 30.01
N GLN A 423 -3.71 20.47 28.68
CA GLN A 423 -3.17 19.52 27.71
C GLN A 423 -1.68 19.79 27.42
N GLY A 424 -1.23 21.05 27.46
CA GLY A 424 0.17 21.38 27.29
C GLY A 424 0.43 22.84 26.92
N ARG A 425 1.68 23.13 26.56
CA ARG A 425 2.15 24.47 26.20
C ARG A 425 1.69 24.86 24.80
N CYS A 426 1.37 26.14 24.65
CA CYS A 426 0.91 26.74 23.43
C CYS A 426 1.74 28.00 23.14
N VAL A 427 2.07 28.24 21.88
CA VAL A 427 2.81 29.43 21.44
C VAL A 427 2.26 29.94 20.12
N ILE A 428 2.23 31.26 20.00
CA ILE A 428 2.04 31.96 18.72
C ILE A 428 3.33 32.72 18.44
N GLY A 429 3.99 32.34 17.35
CA GLY A 429 5.19 32.95 16.81
C GLY A 429 4.99 34.39 16.35
N GLY A 430 6.09 35.04 16.02
CA GLY A 430 6.13 36.42 15.54
C GLY A 430 6.71 36.42 14.13
N PRO A 431 6.59 37.52 13.37
CA PRO A 431 6.83 37.55 11.92
C PRO A 431 8.32 37.53 11.51
N GLY A 432 9.20 37.04 12.38
CA GLY A 432 10.64 36.97 12.14
C GLY A 432 11.16 35.61 12.58
N PRO A 433 12.40 35.26 12.20
CA PRO A 433 12.90 33.91 12.33
C PRO A 433 12.90 33.44 13.79
N ASN A 434 12.25 32.31 13.99
CA ASN A 434 12.03 31.63 15.23
C ASN A 434 12.65 30.23 15.21
N SER A 435 12.89 29.68 16.40
CA SER A 435 13.29 28.27 16.52
C SER A 435 12.54 27.60 17.65
N TYR A 436 11.99 26.44 17.35
CA TYR A 436 11.13 25.66 18.23
C TYR A 436 11.77 24.31 18.56
N THR A 437 12.07 24.09 19.84
CA THR A 437 12.68 22.85 20.37
C THR A 437 11.93 22.28 21.58
N GLY A 438 10.93 23.02 22.09
CA GLY A 438 10.12 22.63 23.25
C GLY A 438 9.03 21.61 22.92
N ALA A 439 8.49 20.98 23.95
CA ALA A 439 7.27 20.18 23.83
C ALA A 439 6.03 21.09 23.88
N PHE A 440 5.35 21.24 22.75
CA PHE A 440 4.13 22.03 22.58
C PHE A 440 2.97 21.15 22.10
N VAL A 441 1.76 21.48 22.53
CA VAL A 441 0.53 20.90 21.95
C VAL A 441 -0.06 21.79 20.86
N PHE A 442 0.33 23.08 20.84
CA PHE A 442 -0.08 24.04 19.82
C PHE A 442 1.06 25.00 19.49
N ILE A 443 1.36 25.12 18.20
CA ILE A 443 2.23 26.15 17.64
C ILE A 443 1.47 26.79 16.47
N MET A 444 1.47 28.12 16.42
CA MET A 444 1.08 28.88 15.24
C MET A 444 2.12 29.96 14.99
N ASP A 445 3.00 29.79 14.00
CA ASP A 445 3.87 30.89 13.58
C ASP A 445 3.18 31.72 12.50
N VAL A 446 3.35 33.04 12.56
CA VAL A 446 2.75 33.98 11.60
C VAL A 446 3.72 34.34 10.47
N GLY A 447 4.98 33.91 10.56
CA GLY A 447 5.89 33.79 9.44
C GLY A 447 7.34 34.16 9.75
N GLY A 448 8.21 34.01 8.74
CA GLY A 448 9.66 34.13 8.86
C GLY A 448 10.30 32.76 8.67
N ASP A 449 11.56 32.72 8.26
CA ASP A 449 12.25 31.44 7.99
C ASP A 449 12.63 30.74 9.30
N ASP A 450 11.84 29.74 9.67
CA ASP A 450 11.82 29.12 10.98
C ASP A 450 12.53 27.77 11.04
N ILE A 451 12.86 27.35 12.27
CA ILE A 451 13.50 26.07 12.54
C ILE A 451 12.69 25.27 13.56
N TYR A 452 12.14 24.15 13.11
CA TYR A 452 11.36 23.22 13.92
C TYR A 452 12.16 21.95 14.23
N GLN A 453 12.60 21.83 15.48
CA GLN A 453 13.34 20.68 16.03
C GLN A 453 12.60 20.11 17.26
N LEU A 454 11.36 19.72 17.03
CA LEU A 454 10.45 19.32 18.09
C LEU A 454 10.67 17.85 18.51
N PRO A 455 10.47 17.51 19.79
CA PRO A 455 10.28 16.12 20.18
C PRO A 455 9.01 15.54 19.54
N GLY A 456 8.88 14.20 19.53
CA GLY A 456 7.64 13.55 19.13
C GLY A 456 6.46 13.96 20.03
N ALA A 457 5.24 13.89 19.49
CA ALA A 457 4.03 14.17 20.26
C ALA A 457 3.91 13.23 21.46
N THR A 458 3.31 13.72 22.55
CA THR A 458 3.11 12.91 23.76
C THR A 458 2.13 11.78 23.49
N LEU A 459 2.50 10.56 23.85
CA LEU A 459 1.63 9.38 23.72
C LEU A 459 0.29 9.60 24.46
N GLY A 460 -0.80 9.23 23.82
CA GLY A 460 -2.16 9.43 24.32
C GLY A 460 -2.66 10.87 24.24
N SER A 461 -1.93 11.75 23.54
CA SER A 461 -2.26 13.16 23.39
C SER A 461 -2.20 13.60 21.92
N PHE A 462 -2.09 14.90 21.69
CA PHE A 462 -2.06 15.50 20.36
C PHE A 462 -1.09 16.67 20.24
N ARG A 463 -0.75 17.03 19.00
CA ARG A 463 -0.07 18.27 18.64
C ARG A 463 -0.67 18.85 17.35
N LEU A 464 -0.77 20.18 17.32
CA LEU A 464 -1.09 20.96 16.13
C LEU A 464 -0.01 22.03 15.92
N LEU A 465 0.66 21.97 14.77
CA LEU A 465 1.61 22.97 14.30
C LEU A 465 1.03 23.61 13.05
N ILE A 466 0.99 24.94 13.02
CA ILE A 466 0.58 25.73 11.86
C ILE A 466 1.69 26.74 11.57
N ASP A 467 2.32 26.67 10.41
CA ASP A 467 3.11 27.76 9.85
C ASP A 467 2.27 28.46 8.77
N LEU A 468 2.51 29.75 8.59
CA LEU A 468 1.77 30.58 7.65
C LEU A 468 2.61 31.03 6.46
N ASN A 469 3.93 31.19 6.62
CA ASN A 469 4.80 31.77 5.60
C ASN A 469 6.28 31.76 6.00
N GLY A 470 7.15 31.14 5.21
CA GLY A 470 8.60 31.22 5.39
C GLY A 470 9.29 30.15 4.57
N ASP A 471 10.61 30.24 4.34
CA ASP A 471 11.35 29.07 3.85
C ASP A 471 11.89 28.29 5.06
N ASP A 472 11.10 27.34 5.56
CA ASP A 472 11.28 26.73 6.86
C ASP A 472 12.07 25.42 6.84
N ARG A 473 12.60 25.09 8.03
CA ARG A 473 13.37 23.87 8.24
C ARG A 473 12.77 23.05 9.35
N TYR A 474 12.11 21.99 8.95
CA TYR A 474 11.63 20.96 9.83
C TYR A 474 12.66 19.83 9.94
N HIS A 475 13.33 19.72 11.09
CA HIS A 475 14.44 18.78 11.24
C HIS A 475 14.38 17.97 12.54
N THR A 476 14.36 16.65 12.43
CA THR A 476 14.67 15.75 13.55
C THR A 476 15.62 14.63 13.12
N THR A 477 16.35 14.05 14.07
CA THR A 477 17.27 12.91 13.82
C THR A 477 16.65 11.55 14.16
N THR A 478 15.38 11.53 14.57
CA THR A 478 14.66 10.34 15.05
C THR A 478 13.26 10.31 14.42
N THR A 479 12.21 10.12 15.22
CA THR A 479 10.84 10.47 14.84
C THR A 479 10.67 11.98 14.82
N GLY A 480 9.75 12.49 14.02
CA GLY A 480 9.73 13.89 13.61
C GLY A 480 8.35 14.46 13.35
N GLN A 481 8.26 15.20 12.26
CA GLN A 481 7.09 15.99 11.87
C GLN A 481 5.89 15.08 11.64
N ALA A 482 4.71 15.48 12.11
CA ALA A 482 3.46 14.73 11.90
C ALA A 482 3.60 13.21 12.20
N ALA A 483 4.31 12.89 13.29
CA ALA A 483 4.54 11.55 13.79
C ALA A 483 3.43 11.18 14.77
N GLY A 484 2.31 10.68 14.24
CA GLY A 484 1.14 10.21 14.98
C GLY A 484 1.36 8.87 15.70
N ILE A 485 2.51 8.67 16.34
CA ILE A 485 2.83 7.43 17.05
C ILE A 485 2.06 7.45 18.39
N GLY A 486 1.02 6.62 18.51
CA GLY A 486 0.17 6.57 19.72
C GLY A 486 -0.46 7.92 20.09
N ALA A 487 -0.61 8.84 19.12
CA ALA A 487 -1.05 10.22 19.30
C ALA A 487 -1.73 10.73 18.02
N VAL A 488 -2.29 11.94 18.05
CA VAL A 488 -2.69 12.67 16.84
C VAL A 488 -1.71 13.83 16.63
N ASP A 489 -1.01 13.87 15.51
CA ASP A 489 0.00 14.88 15.23
C ASP A 489 -0.23 15.52 13.87
N LEU A 490 -0.54 16.82 13.87
CA LEU A 490 -0.90 17.60 12.69
C LEU A 490 0.13 18.70 12.45
N LEU A 491 0.68 18.76 11.24
CA LEU A 491 1.48 19.86 10.73
C LEU A 491 0.75 20.45 9.53
N VAL A 492 0.60 21.78 9.54
CA VAL A 492 0.04 22.55 8.42
C VAL A 492 1.04 23.65 8.08
N ASP A 493 1.61 23.60 6.89
CA ASP A 493 2.38 24.70 6.30
C ASP A 493 1.53 25.35 5.21
N LEU A 494 1.57 26.68 5.11
CA LEU A 494 0.75 27.39 4.12
C LEU A 494 1.52 27.86 2.90
N GLN A 495 2.81 28.23 3.05
CA GLN A 495 3.58 28.91 2.02
C GLN A 495 5.08 28.80 2.37
N GLY A 496 5.88 28.38 1.41
CA GLY A 496 7.33 28.37 1.61
C GLY A 496 8.05 27.65 0.49
N ASN A 497 9.34 27.44 0.64
CA ASN A 497 10.01 26.30 0.01
C ASN A 497 10.74 25.57 1.13
N ASP A 498 10.12 24.49 1.58
CA ASP A 498 10.35 23.93 2.88
C ASP A 498 11.23 22.69 2.82
N THR A 499 11.98 22.49 3.90
CA THR A 499 12.78 21.27 4.05
C THR A 499 12.28 20.45 5.23
N TYR A 500 11.73 19.29 4.90
CA TYR A 500 11.30 18.26 5.84
C TYR A 500 12.35 17.15 5.93
N ARG A 501 13.05 17.06 7.06
CA ARG A 501 14.04 16.01 7.32
C ARG A 501 13.79 15.28 8.63
N ALA A 502 13.61 13.96 8.53
CA ALA A 502 13.46 13.07 9.68
C ALA A 502 14.18 11.73 9.47
N ALA A 503 14.20 10.86 10.49
CA ALA A 503 14.70 9.50 10.33
C ALA A 503 13.56 8.52 10.03
N MET A 504 12.63 8.28 10.95
CA MET A 504 11.62 7.22 10.80
C MET A 504 10.27 7.63 11.39
N PHE A 505 9.17 7.01 10.95
CA PHE A 505 7.82 7.29 11.49
C PHE A 505 7.51 8.78 11.59
N SER A 506 7.61 9.47 10.45
CA SER A 506 7.51 10.93 10.31
C SER A 506 6.93 11.30 8.94
N GLN A 507 6.60 12.57 8.75
CA GLN A 507 6.01 13.12 7.52
C GLN A 507 4.67 12.45 7.21
N GLY A 508 3.70 12.64 8.10
CA GLY A 508 2.38 12.02 7.98
C GLY A 508 2.42 10.51 8.24
N ALA A 509 2.86 10.08 9.43
CA ALA A 509 2.94 8.66 9.80
C ALA A 509 2.05 8.33 11.01
N GLY A 510 1.18 7.33 10.87
CA GLY A 510 0.32 6.81 11.94
C GLY A 510 0.68 5.38 12.33
N LEU A 511 0.92 5.13 13.62
CA LEU A 511 1.17 3.78 14.17
C LEU A 511 0.38 3.58 15.47
N LEU A 512 -0.85 3.08 15.41
CA LEU A 512 -1.84 3.24 16.49
C LEU A 512 -2.13 4.71 16.85
N GLY A 513 -1.96 5.61 15.89
CA GLY A 513 -2.36 7.00 15.97
C GLY A 513 -2.54 7.59 14.57
N ILE A 514 -2.59 8.91 14.47
CA ILE A 514 -2.85 9.63 13.22
C ILE A 514 -1.81 10.71 13.02
N GLY A 515 -1.09 10.68 11.91
CA GLY A 515 -0.14 11.72 11.51
C GLY A 515 -0.59 12.38 10.21
N ILE A 516 -0.66 13.70 10.17
CA ILE A 516 -0.96 14.45 8.93
C ILE A 516 0.04 15.58 8.76
N LEU A 517 0.67 15.61 7.60
CA LEU A 517 1.42 16.75 7.09
C LEU A 517 0.60 17.34 5.94
N ALA A 518 0.23 18.61 6.05
CA ALA A 518 -0.46 19.35 5.02
C ALA A 518 0.44 20.51 4.61
N ASP A 519 1.05 20.42 3.43
CA ASP A 519 1.70 21.56 2.78
C ASP A 519 0.74 22.11 1.73
N HIS A 520 0.71 23.42 1.56
CA HIS A 520 -0.26 24.09 0.69
C HIS A 520 0.39 24.70 -0.55
N ALA A 521 1.69 24.99 -0.52
CA ALA A 521 2.40 25.61 -1.62
C ALA A 521 3.91 25.69 -1.33
N GLY A 522 4.72 25.29 -2.30
CA GLY A 522 6.16 25.47 -2.26
C GLY A 522 6.88 24.54 -3.20
N ASP A 523 8.18 24.74 -3.45
CA ASP A 523 9.01 23.68 -4.03
C ASP A 523 9.76 22.99 -2.89
N ASP A 524 9.25 21.84 -2.43
CA ASP A 524 9.62 21.26 -1.16
C ASP A 524 10.55 20.04 -1.26
N LEU A 525 11.25 19.81 -0.14
CA LEU A 525 12.14 18.65 0.02
C LEU A 525 11.74 17.78 1.21
N TYR A 526 11.21 16.59 0.91
CA TYR A 526 10.86 15.55 1.88
C TYR A 526 11.93 14.45 1.90
N THR A 527 12.76 14.43 2.95
CA THR A 527 13.76 13.37 3.18
C THR A 527 13.50 12.61 4.47
N ALA A 528 13.29 11.29 4.36
CA ALA A 528 13.21 10.39 5.51
C ALA A 528 13.91 9.06 5.23
N ARG A 529 14.02 8.20 6.24
CA ARG A 529 14.54 6.83 6.08
C ARG A 529 13.40 5.83 5.85
N TRP A 530 12.74 5.36 6.90
CA TRP A 530 11.79 4.26 6.76
C TRP A 530 10.52 4.49 7.58
N CYS A 531 9.41 3.89 7.15
CA CYS A 531 8.10 4.10 7.74
C CYS A 531 7.69 5.59 7.74
N SER A 532 7.96 6.32 6.67
CA SER A 532 7.71 7.77 6.57
C SER A 532 6.99 8.16 5.29
N GLN A 533 6.50 9.41 5.21
CA GLN A 533 5.82 9.94 4.03
C GLN A 533 4.47 9.23 3.79
N GLY A 534 3.45 9.59 4.57
CA GLY A 534 2.10 9.06 4.38
C GLY A 534 1.95 7.59 4.78
N VAL A 535 2.34 7.19 5.99
CA VAL A 535 2.34 5.78 6.41
C VAL A 535 1.22 5.45 7.37
N GLY A 536 0.43 4.41 7.09
CA GLY A 536 -0.61 3.90 7.98
C GLY A 536 -0.29 2.53 8.55
N PHE A 537 -0.32 2.37 9.87
CA PHE A 537 -0.30 1.07 10.55
C PHE A 537 -1.23 1.15 11.77
N LEU A 538 -2.37 0.45 11.74
CA LEU A 538 -3.43 0.52 12.75
C LEU A 538 -3.83 1.98 13.03
N GLY A 539 -4.02 2.77 11.99
CA GLY A 539 -4.03 4.24 12.05
C GLY A 539 -4.01 4.84 10.65
N ALA A 540 -3.81 6.15 10.57
CA ALA A 540 -3.67 6.85 9.30
C ALA A 540 -2.42 7.72 9.27
N GLY A 541 -1.73 7.71 8.14
CA GLY A 541 -0.67 8.66 7.81
C GLY A 541 -0.99 9.32 6.49
N ILE A 542 -1.07 10.65 6.47
CA ILE A 542 -1.48 11.41 5.29
C ILE A 542 -0.46 12.52 5.05
N ILE A 543 0.02 12.61 3.82
CA ILE A 543 0.52 13.85 3.24
C ILE A 543 -0.57 14.39 2.33
N TRP A 544 -0.91 15.66 2.50
CA TRP A 544 -1.64 16.43 1.53
C TRP A 544 -0.73 17.58 1.11
N GLU A 545 -0.56 17.75 -0.18
CA GLU A 545 0.28 18.78 -0.78
C GLU A 545 -0.59 19.56 -1.77
N GLY A 546 -0.44 20.88 -1.79
CA GLY A 546 -1.32 21.82 -2.48
C GLY A 546 -0.80 22.29 -3.84
N GLY A 547 0.49 22.17 -4.08
CA GLY A 547 1.17 22.24 -5.36
C GLY A 547 2.64 22.67 -5.23
N GLY A 548 3.49 22.22 -6.13
CA GLY A 548 4.94 22.42 -6.00
C GLY A 548 5.75 21.62 -6.99
N ALA A 549 7.05 21.86 -7.13
CA ALA A 549 7.93 20.88 -7.77
C ALA A 549 8.72 20.12 -6.71
N ASP A 550 8.09 19.08 -6.16
CA ASP A 550 8.46 18.47 -4.90
C ASP A 550 9.34 17.24 -5.05
N GLN A 551 10.14 17.01 -4.00
CA GLN A 551 11.09 15.91 -3.97
C GLN A 551 10.90 15.03 -2.73
N TYR A 552 10.38 13.82 -2.97
CA TYR A 552 10.18 12.80 -1.96
C TYR A 552 11.30 11.74 -2.02
N SER A 553 12.08 11.60 -0.96
CA SER A 553 13.12 10.58 -0.83
C SER A 553 12.98 9.75 0.46
N SER A 554 12.92 8.43 0.30
CA SER A 554 12.86 7.46 1.41
C SER A 554 13.62 6.15 1.11
N GLU A 555 13.86 5.33 2.13
CA GLU A 555 14.55 4.04 2.06
C GLU A 555 13.57 2.88 1.84
N VAL A 556 12.60 2.66 2.73
CA VAL A 556 11.63 1.53 2.64
C VAL A 556 10.34 1.82 3.43
N PHE A 557 9.25 1.10 3.18
CA PHE A 557 7.99 1.17 3.94
C PHE A 557 7.40 2.59 3.99
N SER A 558 7.59 3.35 2.92
CA SER A 558 7.35 4.80 2.90
C SER A 558 6.54 5.20 1.66
N GLN A 559 6.18 6.47 1.53
CA GLN A 559 5.42 7.00 0.38
C GLN A 559 4.09 6.28 0.18
N ALA A 560 3.10 6.65 1.00
CA ALA A 560 1.76 6.05 0.98
C ALA A 560 1.75 4.55 1.30
N PHE A 561 2.53 4.10 2.29
CA PHE A 561 2.57 2.69 2.69
C PHE A 561 1.43 2.33 3.67
N GLY A 562 0.65 1.30 3.33
CA GLY A 562 -0.45 0.81 4.15
C GLY A 562 -0.18 -0.56 4.75
N TYR A 563 0.14 -0.61 6.05
CA TYR A 563 0.31 -1.86 6.81
C TYR A 563 -1.00 -2.30 7.49
N ALA A 564 -0.93 -3.29 8.39
CA ALA A 564 -2.08 -3.88 9.08
C ALA A 564 -3.15 -2.85 9.52
N ARG A 565 -4.34 -2.95 8.92
CA ARG A 565 -5.48 -2.04 9.14
C ARG A 565 -5.07 -0.54 9.18
N GLY A 566 -4.14 -0.18 8.31
CA GLY A 566 -3.59 1.16 8.20
C GLY A 566 -3.94 1.79 6.85
N TYR A 567 -4.14 3.11 6.86
CA TYR A 567 -4.33 3.92 5.66
C TYR A 567 -3.13 4.85 5.49
N GLY A 568 -2.29 4.57 4.50
CA GLY A 568 -1.18 5.43 4.14
C GLY A 568 -1.50 6.18 2.86
N ALA A 569 -1.38 7.51 2.86
CA ALA A 569 -1.68 8.32 1.70
C ALA A 569 -0.70 9.47 1.45
N ILE A 570 -0.44 9.74 0.18
CA ILE A 570 0.06 11.00 -0.36
C ILE A 570 -0.98 11.46 -1.37
N LEU A 571 -1.46 12.69 -1.21
CA LEU A 571 -2.39 13.36 -2.10
C LEU A 571 -1.69 14.61 -2.63
N GLU A 572 -1.16 14.51 -3.84
CA GLU A 572 -0.38 15.53 -4.55
C GLU A 572 -1.24 16.24 -5.59
N ALA A 573 -1.27 17.56 -5.58
CA ALA A 573 -2.31 18.33 -6.26
C ALA A 573 -1.90 18.89 -7.63
N ASP A 574 -0.65 19.33 -7.78
CA ASP A 574 -0.12 19.95 -8.99
C ASP A 574 1.40 20.07 -8.89
N GLY A 575 2.15 19.69 -9.92
CA GLY A 575 3.60 19.75 -9.76
C GLY A 575 4.43 19.25 -10.91
N ASN A 576 5.73 19.09 -10.70
CA ASN A 576 6.51 18.10 -11.45
C ASN A 576 7.39 17.42 -10.41
N ASP A 577 6.87 16.34 -9.88
CA ASP A 577 7.27 15.76 -8.62
C ASP A 577 8.18 14.56 -8.83
N SER A 578 9.05 14.31 -7.85
CA SER A 578 9.99 13.20 -7.89
C SER A 578 9.84 12.33 -6.65
N TYR A 579 9.28 11.14 -6.84
CA TYR A 579 9.14 10.10 -5.84
C TYR A 579 10.27 9.07 -5.94
N ARG A 580 11.14 9.05 -4.93
CA ARG A 580 12.28 8.11 -4.83
C ARG A 580 12.19 7.26 -3.57
N ALA A 581 12.09 5.95 -3.73
CA ALA A 581 12.11 4.99 -2.61
C ALA A 581 12.99 3.77 -2.91
N GLY A 582 13.84 3.35 -1.98
CA GLY A 582 14.65 2.12 -2.12
C GLY A 582 16.16 2.32 -2.01
N TRP A 583 16.92 1.46 -2.69
CA TRP A 583 18.39 1.45 -2.85
C TRP A 583 19.24 1.38 -1.57
N LYS A 584 18.60 1.20 -0.41
CA LYS A 584 19.30 1.07 0.87
C LYS A 584 19.49 -0.38 1.29
N ILE A 585 18.43 -1.18 1.19
CA ILE A 585 18.39 -2.55 1.73
C ILE A 585 18.41 -3.51 0.54
N PRO A 586 19.49 -4.28 0.36
CA PRO A 586 19.55 -5.24 -0.74
C PRO A 586 18.44 -6.28 -0.64
N ASP A 587 17.83 -6.60 -1.79
CA ASP A 587 16.88 -7.69 -1.87
C ASP A 587 17.60 -9.03 -1.83
N SER A 588 17.15 -9.97 -0.99
CA SER A 588 17.82 -11.26 -0.79
C SER A 588 17.84 -12.15 -2.04
N ARG A 589 16.94 -11.94 -3.01
CA ARG A 589 16.90 -12.68 -4.28
C ARG A 589 17.97 -12.18 -5.24
N TYR A 590 18.28 -10.88 -5.20
CA TYR A 590 19.26 -10.23 -6.08
C TYR A 590 20.11 -9.16 -5.37
N PRO A 591 20.91 -9.53 -4.35
CA PRO A 591 21.51 -8.58 -3.41
C PRO A 591 22.57 -7.64 -4.00
N GLY A 592 23.01 -7.86 -5.25
CA GLY A 592 23.94 -6.99 -5.97
C GLY A 592 23.29 -6.13 -7.05
N ARG A 593 21.96 -6.20 -7.20
CA ARG A 593 21.24 -5.54 -8.30
C ARG A 593 19.93 -4.88 -7.87
N ALA A 594 19.24 -5.43 -6.88
CA ALA A 594 17.94 -4.95 -6.44
C ALA A 594 17.92 -4.68 -4.92
N SER A 595 16.95 -3.88 -4.51
CA SER A 595 16.70 -3.42 -3.16
C SER A 595 15.21 -3.46 -2.83
N LEU A 596 14.89 -3.53 -1.54
CA LEU A 596 13.52 -3.41 -1.05
C LEU A 596 13.10 -1.95 -1.04
N SER A 597 11.92 -1.66 -1.60
CA SER A 597 11.26 -0.35 -1.50
C SER A 597 10.00 -0.45 -0.64
N MET A 598 9.03 -1.31 -0.98
CA MET A 598 7.77 -1.42 -0.21
C MET A 598 7.07 -0.06 -0.04
N SER A 599 6.93 0.66 -1.15
CA SER A 599 6.64 2.10 -1.19
C SER A 599 5.83 2.51 -2.41
N GLN A 600 5.41 3.78 -2.46
CA GLN A 600 4.65 4.38 -3.57
C GLN A 600 3.28 3.70 -3.71
N GLY A 601 2.45 3.89 -2.68
CA GLY A 601 1.09 3.34 -2.66
C GLY A 601 1.05 1.84 -2.37
N PHE A 602 2.05 1.28 -1.68
CA PHE A 602 2.15 -0.15 -1.47
C PHE A 602 1.35 -0.62 -0.25
N GLY A 603 0.50 -1.64 -0.43
CA GLY A 603 -0.28 -2.27 0.63
C GLY A 603 0.36 -3.56 1.15
N TYR A 604 0.44 -3.76 2.46
CA TYR A 604 1.12 -4.93 3.03
C TYR A 604 0.43 -5.50 4.28
N GLY A 605 0.25 -6.82 4.31
CA GLY A 605 -0.05 -7.60 5.50
C GLY A 605 1.09 -8.54 5.89
N MET A 606 1.20 -8.84 7.17
CA MET A 606 2.22 -9.77 7.67
C MET A 606 1.76 -11.20 7.46
N ARG A 607 2.38 -11.92 6.53
CA ARG A 607 2.14 -13.35 6.37
C ARG A 607 2.53 -14.11 7.64
N PRO A 608 1.74 -15.08 8.13
CA PRO A 608 2.13 -15.98 9.23
C PRO A 608 3.16 -17.00 8.74
N TRP A 609 4.34 -16.51 8.40
CA TRP A 609 5.43 -17.30 7.81
C TRP A 609 6.33 -17.88 8.89
N ALA A 610 7.05 -17.01 9.62
CA ALA A 610 7.96 -17.43 10.69
C ALA A 610 7.21 -17.92 11.95
N THR A 611 6.02 -17.39 12.20
CA THR A 611 5.11 -17.81 13.28
C THR A 611 3.74 -18.19 12.72
N GLY A 612 2.89 -18.84 13.51
CA GLY A 612 1.51 -19.11 13.10
C GLY A 612 0.59 -17.89 13.16
N ILE A 613 1.15 -16.71 13.47
CA ILE A 613 0.41 -15.45 13.60
C ILE A 613 0.87 -14.48 12.51
N GLY A 614 -0.12 -13.86 11.88
CA GLY A 614 0.01 -12.88 10.82
C GLY A 614 -0.85 -11.66 11.11
N THR A 615 -0.86 -10.71 10.18
CA THR A 615 -1.85 -9.64 10.12
C THR A 615 -2.39 -9.57 8.70
N ASP A 616 -3.68 -9.27 8.55
CA ASP A 616 -4.17 -8.80 7.24
C ASP A 616 -3.71 -7.34 7.07
N GLY A 617 -3.60 -6.88 5.82
CA GLY A 617 -2.91 -5.65 5.49
C GLY A 617 -3.74 -4.38 5.58
N GLY A 618 -3.24 -3.33 4.94
CA GLY A 618 -3.89 -2.02 4.85
C GLY A 618 -4.08 -1.56 3.41
N ILE A 619 -4.32 -0.25 3.30
CA ILE A 619 -4.47 0.45 2.03
C ILE A 619 -3.33 1.47 1.91
N GLY A 620 -2.54 1.33 0.86
CA GLY A 620 -1.61 2.37 0.41
C GLY A 620 -2.20 3.11 -0.79
N LEU A 621 -2.22 4.44 -0.75
CA LEU A 621 -2.73 5.31 -1.81
C LEU A 621 -1.75 6.45 -2.09
N LEU A 622 -0.97 6.34 -3.15
CA LEU A 622 -0.29 7.50 -3.73
C LEU A 622 -1.21 8.01 -4.85
N SER A 623 -1.68 9.26 -4.74
CA SER A 623 -2.47 9.88 -5.79
C SER A 623 -1.90 11.23 -6.15
N ASP A 624 -1.50 11.36 -7.39
CA ASP A 624 -1.10 12.61 -8.03
C ASP A 624 -2.23 13.08 -8.96
N ARG A 625 -2.27 14.37 -9.27
CA ARG A 625 -3.35 14.97 -10.06
C ARG A 625 -2.88 15.62 -11.33
N ARG A 626 -1.67 16.19 -11.35
CA ARG A 626 -1.17 16.99 -12.46
C ARG A 626 0.34 17.09 -12.35
N GLY A 627 1.04 16.78 -13.42
CA GLY A 627 2.46 17.10 -13.48
C GLY A 627 3.18 16.48 -14.64
N ASN A 628 4.48 16.27 -14.49
CA ASN A 628 5.25 15.36 -15.33
C ASN A 628 6.22 14.70 -14.37
N ASP A 629 5.81 13.57 -13.86
CA ASP A 629 6.26 13.08 -12.57
C ASP A 629 7.19 11.89 -12.73
N LEU A 630 8.10 11.76 -11.77
CA LEU A 630 9.10 10.71 -11.75
C LEU A 630 8.86 9.78 -10.57
N TYR A 631 8.40 8.58 -10.89
CA TYR A 631 8.26 7.47 -9.96
C TYR A 631 9.45 6.52 -10.10
N ALA A 632 10.42 6.66 -9.20
CA ALA A 632 11.59 5.79 -9.17
C ALA A 632 11.60 4.95 -7.89
N SER A 633 11.51 3.64 -8.05
CA SER A 633 11.71 2.69 -6.95
C SER A 633 12.29 1.37 -7.43
N ASP A 634 12.34 0.40 -6.54
CA ASP A 634 12.88 -0.93 -6.82
C ASP A 634 11.80 -2.01 -6.59
N PHE A 635 12.04 -3.02 -5.76
CA PHE A 635 11.09 -4.11 -5.57
C PHE A 635 9.96 -3.72 -4.62
N PHE A 636 8.76 -4.25 -4.91
CA PHE A 636 7.54 -4.05 -4.12
C PHE A 636 7.09 -2.59 -4.07
N SER A 637 6.64 -2.02 -5.18
CA SER A 637 6.30 -0.60 -5.22
C SER A 637 5.24 -0.24 -6.24
N GLN A 638 4.91 1.05 -6.35
CA GLN A 638 4.08 1.62 -7.42
C GLN A 638 2.72 0.92 -7.53
N GLY A 639 1.92 1.05 -6.47
CA GLY A 639 0.59 0.45 -6.40
C GLY A 639 0.60 -1.08 -6.28
N GLY A 640 1.75 -1.69 -5.97
CA GLY A 640 1.83 -3.12 -5.66
C GLY A 640 1.23 -3.45 -4.29
N SER A 641 1.01 -4.74 -4.01
CA SER A 641 0.61 -5.17 -2.66
C SER A 641 0.99 -6.59 -2.31
N TYR A 642 0.95 -6.91 -1.02
CA TYR A 642 1.27 -8.23 -0.48
C TYR A 642 0.37 -8.61 0.70
N TRP A 643 -0.21 -9.82 0.68
CA TRP A 643 -0.95 -10.43 1.80
C TRP A 643 -2.17 -9.65 2.33
N TYR A 644 -3.36 -9.95 1.79
CA TYR A 644 -4.64 -9.36 2.22
C TYR A 644 -4.60 -7.83 2.37
N ALA A 645 -4.01 -7.17 1.38
CA ALA A 645 -3.83 -5.72 1.33
C ALA A 645 -4.27 -5.16 -0.02
N LEU A 646 -4.40 -3.83 -0.10
CA LEU A 646 -4.65 -3.10 -1.34
C LEU A 646 -3.58 -2.01 -1.50
N GLY A 647 -2.93 -1.98 -2.67
CA GLY A 647 -2.01 -0.91 -3.07
C GLY A 647 -2.52 -0.18 -4.29
N ILE A 648 -2.37 1.14 -4.28
CA ILE A 648 -2.87 2.05 -5.32
C ILE A 648 -1.83 3.13 -5.58
N LEU A 649 -1.41 3.24 -6.84
CA LEU A 649 -0.81 4.44 -7.41
C LEU A 649 -1.79 4.96 -8.46
N HIS A 650 -2.19 6.22 -8.37
CA HIS A 650 -3.07 6.87 -9.33
C HIS A 650 -2.48 8.21 -9.74
N ASP A 651 -2.00 8.29 -10.97
CA ASP A 651 -1.69 9.55 -11.65
C ASP A 651 -2.85 9.92 -12.57
N ALA A 652 -3.12 11.21 -12.76
CA ALA A 652 -4.31 11.67 -13.45
C ALA A 652 -4.04 12.51 -14.72
N ASP A 653 -2.84 13.08 -14.88
CA ASP A 653 -2.47 13.99 -15.99
C ASP A 653 -0.96 14.27 -15.97
N GLY A 654 -0.21 13.86 -16.99
CA GLY A 654 1.21 14.22 -17.07
C GLY A 654 2.05 13.39 -18.03
N TYR A 655 3.24 13.86 -18.44
CA TYR A 655 4.22 12.97 -19.09
C TYR A 655 5.06 12.29 -18.01
N ASP A 656 4.65 11.10 -17.63
CA ASP A 656 5.13 10.46 -16.41
C ASP A 656 6.10 9.32 -16.70
N ARG A 657 6.99 9.10 -15.73
CA ARG A 657 8.01 8.06 -15.82
C ARG A 657 8.00 7.15 -14.61
N TYR A 658 7.68 5.89 -14.87
CA TYR A 658 7.63 4.82 -13.89
C TYR A 658 8.83 3.89 -14.07
N THR A 659 9.73 3.84 -13.09
CA THR A 659 10.84 2.87 -13.07
C THR A 659 10.78 2.02 -11.81
N ALA A 660 10.67 0.70 -11.98
CA ALA A 660 10.63 -0.24 -10.87
C ALA A 660 11.23 -1.62 -11.22
N GLY A 661 11.43 -2.42 -10.17
CA GLY A 661 11.82 -3.82 -10.28
C GLY A 661 10.64 -4.76 -10.04
N GLN A 662 10.95 -5.97 -9.58
CA GLN A 662 9.99 -7.05 -9.39
C GLN A 662 8.88 -6.67 -8.42
N TYR A 663 7.64 -7.15 -8.67
CA TYR A 663 6.51 -6.99 -7.75
C TYR A 663 5.95 -5.56 -7.65
N SER A 664 6.05 -4.81 -8.74
CA SER A 664 5.69 -3.39 -8.78
C SER A 664 4.72 -3.05 -9.91
N GLN A 665 4.34 -1.78 -10.04
CA GLN A 665 3.46 -1.27 -11.11
C GLN A 665 2.12 -2.00 -11.16
N GLY A 666 1.35 -1.87 -10.08
CA GLY A 666 0.00 -2.45 -9.99
C GLY A 666 -0.01 -3.97 -9.81
N SER A 667 1.01 -4.52 -9.15
CA SER A 667 1.12 -5.97 -8.97
C SER A 667 0.47 -6.47 -7.67
N GLY A 668 -0.48 -7.41 -7.78
CA GLY A 668 -1.13 -8.06 -6.62
C GLY A 668 -0.50 -9.41 -6.27
N ILE A 669 -0.08 -9.61 -5.02
CA ILE A 669 0.78 -10.74 -4.61
C ILE A 669 0.25 -11.41 -3.34
N HIS A 670 0.01 -12.72 -3.42
CA HIS A 670 -0.48 -13.56 -2.33
C HIS A 670 -1.73 -12.96 -1.65
N LEU A 671 -2.92 -13.19 -2.21
CA LEU A 671 -4.21 -12.80 -1.61
C LEU A 671 -4.42 -11.29 -1.51
N SER A 672 -3.68 -10.49 -2.28
CA SER A 672 -3.74 -9.03 -2.26
C SER A 672 -4.12 -8.45 -3.62
N PHE A 673 -4.29 -7.13 -3.68
CA PHE A 673 -4.75 -6.42 -4.86
C PHE A 673 -3.87 -5.19 -5.13
N GLY A 674 -3.34 -5.05 -6.35
CA GLY A 674 -2.47 -3.93 -6.71
C GLY A 674 -2.97 -3.19 -7.94
N ALA A 675 -3.00 -1.86 -7.90
CA ALA A 675 -3.44 -1.02 -9.01
C ALA A 675 -2.42 0.09 -9.29
N LEU A 676 -1.98 0.18 -10.53
CA LEU A 676 -1.40 1.40 -11.08
C LEU A 676 -2.41 1.94 -12.10
N LEU A 677 -2.77 3.20 -11.94
CA LEU A 677 -3.77 3.88 -12.75
C LEU A 677 -3.13 5.16 -13.27
N ASP A 678 -3.18 5.35 -14.58
CA ASP A 678 -2.81 6.58 -15.25
C ASP A 678 -3.99 6.99 -16.12
N ASP A 679 -4.38 8.27 -16.08
CA ASP A 679 -5.55 8.74 -16.80
C ASP A 679 -5.21 9.55 -18.07
N ALA A 680 -3.98 10.06 -18.24
CA ALA A 680 -3.57 10.83 -19.41
C ALA A 680 -2.07 11.19 -19.47
N GLY A 681 -1.49 11.12 -20.68
CA GLY A 681 -0.19 11.68 -21.05
C GLY A 681 0.63 10.69 -21.87
N ASP A 682 1.80 11.07 -22.40
CA ASP A 682 2.61 10.14 -23.22
C ASP A 682 3.58 9.32 -22.34
N ASP A 683 3.14 8.32 -21.61
CA ASP A 683 3.85 7.78 -20.44
C ASP A 683 4.93 6.73 -20.73
N MET A 684 5.84 6.56 -19.76
CA MET A 684 6.92 5.58 -19.83
C MET A 684 6.97 4.64 -18.64
N TYR A 685 6.69 3.36 -18.89
CA TYR A 685 6.73 2.28 -17.91
C TYR A 685 7.95 1.38 -18.11
N ASP A 686 9.01 1.60 -17.34
CA ASP A 686 10.26 0.85 -17.38
C ASP A 686 10.37 -0.14 -16.21
N ALA A 687 10.09 -1.42 -16.47
CA ALA A 687 10.27 -2.54 -15.54
C ALA A 687 11.45 -3.43 -15.95
N TYR A 688 12.43 -3.60 -15.06
CA TYR A 688 13.70 -4.25 -15.43
C TYR A 688 13.81 -5.74 -15.05
N HIS A 689 12.79 -6.33 -14.41
CA HIS A 689 12.84 -7.69 -13.87
C HIS A 689 11.69 -8.62 -14.32
N GLY A 690 10.67 -8.87 -13.50
CA GLY A 690 9.47 -9.62 -13.88
C GLY A 690 8.35 -9.47 -12.85
N LEU A 691 7.11 -9.85 -13.18
CA LEU A 691 5.96 -9.63 -12.29
C LEU A 691 5.69 -8.14 -12.03
N GLU A 692 5.60 -7.37 -13.11
CA GLU A 692 5.26 -5.94 -13.11
C GLU A 692 4.16 -5.63 -14.14
N GLN A 693 3.73 -4.37 -14.21
CA GLN A 693 2.80 -3.84 -15.21
C GLN A 693 1.47 -4.58 -15.20
N GLY A 694 0.76 -4.46 -14.08
CA GLY A 694 -0.53 -5.11 -13.86
C GLY A 694 -0.42 -6.62 -13.72
N ASN A 695 0.64 -7.15 -13.10
CA ASN A 695 0.81 -8.59 -12.86
C ASN A 695 0.00 -9.07 -11.64
N ALA A 696 -0.35 -10.36 -11.59
CA ALA A 696 -0.88 -10.96 -10.38
C ALA A 696 -0.33 -12.37 -10.09
N HIS A 697 -0.11 -12.67 -8.80
CA HIS A 697 0.38 -13.96 -8.30
C HIS A 697 -0.33 -14.45 -7.02
N ASP A 698 -0.77 -15.71 -6.99
CA ASP A 698 -1.33 -16.44 -5.82
C ASP A 698 -2.64 -15.85 -5.26
N TRP A 699 -3.79 -16.20 -5.87
CA TRP A 699 -5.13 -15.76 -5.42
C TRP A 699 -5.31 -14.25 -5.30
N SER A 700 -4.68 -13.51 -6.21
CA SER A 700 -4.61 -12.06 -6.19
C SER A 700 -5.22 -11.45 -7.45
N SER A 701 -5.28 -10.12 -7.50
CA SER A 701 -5.45 -9.42 -8.78
C SER A 701 -4.55 -8.20 -8.89
N GLY A 702 -4.14 -7.88 -10.11
CA GLY A 702 -3.27 -6.76 -10.41
C GLY A 702 -3.68 -6.07 -11.70
N CYS A 703 -3.59 -4.76 -11.75
CA CYS A 703 -3.89 -3.99 -12.94
C CYS A 703 -2.94 -2.81 -13.15
N LEU A 704 -2.64 -2.56 -14.42
CA LEU A 704 -2.17 -1.28 -14.92
C LEU A 704 -3.22 -0.80 -15.92
N GLU A 705 -3.85 0.34 -15.67
CA GLU A 705 -4.75 0.96 -16.64
C GLU A 705 -4.24 2.35 -17.00
N ASP A 706 -3.93 2.56 -18.27
CA ASP A 706 -3.59 3.84 -18.88
C ASP A 706 -4.76 4.27 -19.77
N LEU A 707 -5.24 5.51 -19.62
CA LEU A 707 -6.42 6.00 -20.34
C LEU A 707 -6.12 6.98 -21.47
N GLY A 708 -4.86 7.32 -21.69
CA GLY A 708 -4.45 7.73 -23.02
C GLY A 708 -3.16 8.50 -23.14
N GLY A 709 -2.54 8.34 -24.30
CA GLY A 709 -1.17 8.80 -24.50
C GLY A 709 -0.61 8.36 -25.83
N ASN A 710 0.70 8.18 -25.86
CA ASN A 710 1.41 7.36 -26.83
C ASN A 710 2.52 6.68 -26.04
N ASP A 711 2.18 5.53 -25.49
CA ASP A 711 2.79 5.06 -24.26
C ASP A 711 3.82 3.98 -24.56
N THR A 712 4.83 3.90 -23.69
CA THR A 712 5.89 2.92 -23.83
C THR A 712 5.98 2.00 -22.62
N TYR A 713 5.64 0.74 -22.85
CA TYR A 713 5.72 -0.33 -21.86
C TYR A 713 6.93 -1.22 -22.09
N ARG A 714 7.90 -1.17 -21.18
CA ARG A 714 9.07 -2.06 -21.20
C ARG A 714 9.06 -3.00 -20.01
N GLY A 715 8.78 -4.27 -20.25
CA GLY A 715 8.90 -5.34 -19.26
C GLY A 715 10.03 -6.32 -19.59
N SER A 716 10.31 -7.25 -18.68
CA SER A 716 11.34 -8.27 -18.90
C SER A 716 10.80 -9.70 -18.98
N THR A 717 9.97 -10.15 -18.03
CA THR A 717 9.25 -11.43 -18.09
C THR A 717 8.05 -11.41 -17.16
N SER A 718 7.01 -12.20 -17.41
CA SER A 718 5.85 -12.22 -16.51
C SER A 718 5.21 -10.84 -16.27
N SER A 719 5.32 -9.91 -17.22
CA SER A 719 4.81 -8.54 -17.12
C SER A 719 3.72 -8.28 -18.18
N GLN A 720 3.13 -7.09 -18.16
CA GLN A 720 2.10 -6.62 -19.10
C GLN A 720 0.83 -7.47 -19.01
N GLY A 721 0.15 -7.35 -17.87
CA GLY A 721 -1.11 -8.03 -17.61
C GLY A 721 -0.99 -9.55 -17.48
N SER A 722 0.14 -10.04 -16.96
CA SER A 722 0.37 -11.48 -16.78
C SER A 722 -0.19 -11.98 -15.44
N ALA A 723 -0.77 -13.18 -15.41
CA ALA A 723 -1.34 -13.78 -14.21
C ALA A 723 -0.77 -15.16 -13.89
N LEU A 724 -0.47 -15.41 -12.61
CA LEU A 724 0.11 -16.64 -12.10
C LEU A 724 -0.63 -17.17 -10.85
N ASN A 725 -0.83 -18.50 -10.79
CA ASN A 725 -1.35 -19.21 -9.62
C ASN A 725 -2.71 -18.70 -9.07
N VAL A 726 -3.78 -18.81 -9.87
CA VAL A 726 -5.14 -18.42 -9.47
C VAL A 726 -5.31 -16.92 -9.34
N SER A 727 -4.93 -16.19 -10.39
CA SER A 727 -5.07 -14.73 -10.38
C SER A 727 -5.73 -14.19 -11.64
N PHE A 728 -6.24 -12.96 -11.52
CA PHE A 728 -6.63 -12.11 -12.64
C PHE A 728 -5.63 -10.97 -12.76
N ALA A 729 -5.18 -10.70 -13.97
CA ALA A 729 -4.21 -9.65 -14.22
C ALA A 729 -4.53 -8.96 -15.54
N TRP A 730 -4.38 -7.65 -15.61
CA TRP A 730 -4.51 -6.93 -16.88
C TRP A 730 -3.62 -5.71 -16.99
N LEU A 731 -3.17 -5.46 -18.21
CA LEU A 731 -2.76 -4.15 -18.66
C LEU A 731 -3.84 -3.70 -19.65
N LEU A 732 -4.42 -2.54 -19.41
CA LEU A 732 -5.37 -1.89 -20.32
C LEU A 732 -4.81 -0.53 -20.73
N ASP A 733 -4.65 -0.33 -22.02
CA ASP A 733 -4.38 0.95 -22.65
C ASP A 733 -5.63 1.37 -23.45
N TYR A 734 -6.05 2.62 -23.29
CA TYR A 734 -7.30 3.10 -23.89
C TYR A 734 -7.13 3.96 -25.15
N LYS A 735 -5.97 4.61 -25.38
CA LYS A 735 -5.77 5.63 -26.42
C LYS A 735 -4.29 5.80 -26.70
N GLY A 736 -3.89 5.74 -27.97
CA GLY A 736 -2.54 6.12 -28.36
C GLY A 736 -2.01 5.32 -29.53
N ASP A 737 -0.80 5.66 -29.97
CA ASP A 737 0.06 4.81 -30.78
C ASP A 737 1.16 4.22 -29.86
N ASP A 738 0.95 3.00 -29.36
CA ASP A 738 1.65 2.48 -28.18
C ASP A 738 2.71 1.42 -28.49
N GLN A 739 3.64 1.23 -27.56
CA GLN A 739 4.77 0.32 -27.73
C GLN A 739 4.95 -0.65 -26.56
N TYR A 740 4.79 -1.94 -26.84
CA TYR A 740 4.87 -3.02 -25.86
C TYR A 740 6.12 -3.90 -26.07
N PHE A 741 7.16 -3.61 -25.30
CA PHE A 741 8.42 -4.35 -25.31
C PHE A 741 8.52 -5.35 -24.16
N ILE A 742 8.93 -6.58 -24.48
CA ILE A 742 9.37 -7.59 -23.52
C ILE A 742 10.80 -8.02 -23.87
N LYS A 743 11.69 -8.03 -22.87
CA LYS A 743 13.10 -8.40 -23.05
C LYS A 743 13.28 -9.83 -23.56
N LEU A 744 12.49 -10.77 -23.07
CA LEU A 744 12.52 -12.16 -23.54
C LEU A 744 11.69 -12.30 -24.82
N SER A 745 12.25 -12.96 -25.84
CA SER A 745 11.53 -13.24 -27.09
C SER A 745 10.33 -14.18 -26.90
N ASP A 746 10.36 -15.00 -25.85
CA ASP A 746 9.22 -15.82 -25.46
C ASP A 746 8.26 -15.02 -24.59
N THR A 747 7.15 -14.60 -25.19
CA THR A 747 6.09 -13.87 -24.50
C THR A 747 5.03 -14.80 -23.93
N THR A 748 5.28 -16.11 -23.78
CA THR A 748 4.26 -17.07 -23.29
C THR A 748 3.66 -16.68 -21.94
N HIS A 749 4.49 -16.10 -21.06
CA HIS A 749 4.09 -15.61 -19.75
C HIS A 749 4.03 -14.09 -19.69
N SER A 750 4.09 -13.36 -20.79
CA SER A 750 4.01 -11.89 -20.80
C SER A 750 2.99 -11.44 -21.84
N GLN A 751 2.61 -10.17 -21.86
CA GLN A 751 1.62 -9.66 -22.81
C GLN A 751 0.34 -10.50 -22.72
N GLY A 752 -0.40 -10.33 -21.63
CA GLY A 752 -1.63 -11.07 -21.36
C GLY A 752 -1.41 -12.56 -21.13
N GLY A 753 -0.24 -12.96 -20.62
CA GLY A 753 0.07 -14.37 -20.33
C GLY A 753 -0.68 -14.89 -19.10
N GLY A 754 -1.45 -15.97 -19.25
CA GLY A 754 -1.95 -16.75 -18.12
C GLY A 754 -0.95 -17.83 -17.67
N ASN A 755 -1.33 -18.61 -16.66
CA ASN A 755 -0.72 -19.91 -16.41
C ASN A 755 -1.77 -20.98 -16.11
N PHE A 756 -1.45 -22.23 -16.45
CA PHE A 756 -2.20 -23.39 -15.98
C PHE A 756 -1.23 -24.44 -15.47
N ASN A 757 -1.32 -24.75 -14.18
CA ASN A 757 -0.62 -25.89 -13.62
C ASN A 757 -1.64 -27.01 -13.40
N ARG A 758 -1.62 -27.91 -14.38
CA ARG A 758 -2.44 -29.11 -14.48
C ARG A 758 -2.39 -29.98 -13.20
N PRO A 759 -1.22 -30.29 -12.61
CA PRO A 759 -1.17 -31.06 -11.36
C PRO A 759 -2.01 -30.46 -10.23
N ARG A 760 -1.86 -29.15 -10.00
CA ARG A 760 -2.57 -28.42 -8.93
C ARG A 760 -4.01 -28.06 -9.29
N ARG A 761 -4.41 -28.23 -10.57
CA ARG A 761 -5.73 -27.86 -11.14
C ARG A 761 -6.05 -26.38 -10.90
N HIS A 762 -5.01 -25.56 -11.00
CA HIS A 762 -5.07 -24.15 -10.71
C HIS A 762 -4.51 -23.39 -11.90
N GLY A 763 -5.02 -22.18 -12.13
CA GLY A 763 -4.49 -21.35 -13.19
C GLY A 763 -5.17 -20.00 -13.20
N SER A 764 -4.78 -19.18 -14.17
CA SER A 764 -4.90 -17.74 -14.08
C SER A 764 -5.31 -17.17 -15.44
N LEU A 765 -5.83 -15.94 -15.43
CA LEU A 765 -6.20 -15.21 -16.63
C LEU A 765 -5.44 -13.89 -16.66
N GLY A 766 -4.49 -13.78 -17.59
CA GLY A 766 -3.81 -12.55 -17.93
C GLY A 766 -4.38 -11.91 -19.19
N LEU A 767 -4.40 -10.59 -19.25
CA LEU A 767 -4.95 -9.80 -20.36
C LEU A 767 -4.00 -8.64 -20.70
N LEU A 768 -3.72 -8.44 -21.98
CA LEU A 768 -3.20 -7.19 -22.50
C LEU A 768 -4.25 -6.64 -23.47
N LEU A 769 -4.82 -5.49 -23.15
CA LEU A 769 -5.90 -4.87 -23.90
C LEU A 769 -5.42 -3.50 -24.36
N ASP A 770 -5.40 -3.29 -25.65
CA ASP A 770 -5.16 -2.00 -26.29
C ASP A 770 -6.41 -1.63 -27.07
N LEU A 771 -6.96 -0.47 -26.72
CA LEU A 771 -8.20 0.06 -27.25
C LEU A 771 -7.98 1.41 -27.92
N GLY A 772 -6.73 1.73 -28.24
CA GLY A 772 -6.32 3.08 -28.57
C GLY A 772 -6.76 3.56 -29.95
N HIS A 773 -7.27 2.64 -30.78
CA HIS A 773 -7.46 2.85 -32.20
C HIS A 773 -6.18 3.37 -32.89
N GLY A 774 -5.03 2.86 -32.45
CA GLY A 774 -3.69 3.29 -32.82
C GLY A 774 -2.98 2.42 -33.85
N SER A 775 -1.73 2.78 -34.10
CA SER A 775 -0.75 2.02 -34.86
C SER A 775 0.34 1.47 -33.95
N ASP A 776 0.02 0.38 -33.26
CA ASP A 776 0.79 -0.09 -32.11
C ASP A 776 1.89 -1.10 -32.47
N TYR A 777 2.86 -1.26 -31.55
CA TYR A 777 3.94 -2.23 -31.68
C TYR A 777 3.93 -3.26 -30.55
N TYR A 778 4.00 -4.54 -30.91
CA TYR A 778 4.10 -5.66 -29.97
C TYR A 778 5.29 -6.57 -30.28
N VAL A 779 5.98 -7.04 -29.24
CA VAL A 779 6.93 -8.16 -29.37
C VAL A 779 6.22 -9.47 -29.74
N GLU A 780 4.99 -9.70 -29.30
CA GLU A 780 4.17 -10.84 -29.75
C GLU A 780 3.79 -10.69 -31.24
N PRO A 781 4.39 -11.48 -32.15
CA PRO A 781 4.23 -11.25 -33.59
C PRO A 781 2.85 -11.64 -34.13
N ARG A 782 2.02 -12.29 -33.31
CA ARG A 782 0.67 -12.74 -33.67
C ARG A 782 -0.40 -11.68 -33.49
N VAL A 783 -0.13 -10.59 -32.77
CA VAL A 783 -1.12 -9.52 -32.54
C VAL A 783 -1.49 -8.88 -33.88
N ARG A 784 -2.79 -8.75 -34.13
CA ARG A 784 -3.36 -8.13 -35.31
C ARG A 784 -4.57 -7.28 -34.87
N PRO A 785 -4.72 -6.06 -35.40
CA PRO A 785 -5.90 -5.22 -35.20
C PRO A 785 -7.23 -5.98 -35.34
N GLY A 786 -8.09 -5.86 -34.33
CA GLY A 786 -9.43 -6.45 -34.27
C GLY A 786 -9.49 -7.94 -33.96
N GLU A 787 -8.35 -8.61 -33.73
CA GLU A 787 -8.29 -10.06 -33.49
C GLU A 787 -7.70 -10.38 -32.11
N ALA A 788 -8.51 -11.03 -31.26
CA ALA A 788 -8.04 -11.53 -29.97
C ALA A 788 -7.08 -12.72 -30.13
N VAL A 789 -5.85 -12.58 -29.62
CA VAL A 789 -4.84 -13.64 -29.61
C VAL A 789 -4.89 -14.38 -28.29
N VAL A 790 -5.38 -15.62 -28.30
CA VAL A 790 -5.33 -16.50 -27.13
C VAL A 790 -3.90 -17.01 -26.92
N LYS A 791 -3.36 -16.77 -25.73
CA LYS A 791 -2.04 -17.27 -25.30
C LYS A 791 -2.16 -18.73 -24.89
N GLY A 792 -1.13 -19.54 -25.19
CA GLY A 792 -1.14 -20.99 -24.93
C GLY A 792 -1.41 -21.39 -23.48
N ASN A 793 -1.17 -20.48 -22.54
CA ASN A 793 -1.36 -20.65 -21.10
C ASN A 793 -2.64 -20.01 -20.54
N LYS A 794 -3.68 -19.82 -21.37
CA LYS A 794 -5.02 -19.32 -20.95
C LYS A 794 -5.05 -17.85 -20.52
N GLY A 795 -4.45 -16.99 -21.35
CA GLY A 795 -4.60 -15.54 -21.31
C GLY A 795 -4.87 -14.98 -22.71
N MET A 796 -4.89 -13.66 -22.87
CA MET A 796 -5.28 -13.03 -24.13
C MET A 796 -4.57 -11.69 -24.36
N VAL A 797 -4.23 -11.42 -25.62
CA VAL A 797 -3.87 -10.08 -26.10
C VAL A 797 -4.95 -9.64 -27.08
N PHE A 798 -5.36 -8.37 -27.01
CA PHE A 798 -6.29 -7.77 -27.95
C PHE A 798 -5.88 -6.32 -28.22
N ASP A 799 -5.94 -5.97 -29.48
CA ASP A 799 -5.71 -4.65 -30.07
C ASP A 799 -6.94 -4.38 -30.94
N ASP A 800 -7.61 -3.26 -30.74
CA ASP A 800 -8.83 -2.92 -31.49
C ASP A 800 -8.58 -2.21 -32.83
N GLY A 801 -7.35 -1.74 -33.07
CA GLY A 801 -6.84 -1.29 -34.36
C GLY A 801 -7.10 0.15 -34.76
N GLY A 802 -6.15 0.72 -35.50
CA GLY A 802 -6.34 1.98 -36.25
C GLY A 802 -7.46 1.95 -37.29
N LYS A 803 -8.22 3.06 -37.38
CA LYS A 803 -9.26 3.26 -38.41
C LYS A 803 -8.71 3.47 -39.82
#